data_AF-A0A524LSE0-F1
#
_entry.id   AF-A0A524LSE0-F1
#
_cell.length_a   1.000
_cell.length_b   1.000
_cell.length_c   1.000
_cell.angle_alpha   90.00
_cell.angle_beta   90.00
_cell.angle_gamma   90.00
#
_symmetry.space_group_name_H-M   'P 1'
#
loop_
_entity.id
_entity.type
_entity.pdbx_description
1 polymer ?
#
loop_
_entity_poly.entity_id
_entity_poly.type
_entity_poly.pdbx_seq_one_letter_code
_entity_poly.pdbx_strand_id
1 'polypeptide(L)'
;MHPLLRSGVILTLFCGFLQAQTAYYIDAMEGSDTNSGQTPQTAWRSFSPCNTHIFQAGDSLLFKRGGNWTGNLRPQGSGTIDHPIVISAYGIGDRPVLDAAGKIAAGQTVSATIQFFNQPHLTIRDLKIMNFMAAEPDRFITVSDRQVPVKSPKIGILVQACDYGTIQGLRFINLEICRVNGDMSTKHNGGIFFDITRDSDRRKWIPNNFENLIIEQCHIYDVDRTGISNRTVWEVRSLHSATGDTLTDGRIDNWFPSRSVHIRSNRFERTGANALILRVAERPVIEQNLFANCAIKGSGNAVFPFNCDDALIQYNEACYTRYNDETNAWDGRADNDAGGFDSDYNCKNTIIQYNYSHDNEYGGILICCMGGGTRFNAGTIVRYNIFQNNQHHVFRVSGQPVDTYIYNNIIYVDSTQQKTALVWHKNWRGYPDSTHYFNNVFINQGKLSSYRLERSSNNVFSHNVFYGITADNEPDDPNKLILDPQLENPGKGGNGLETLSGYKSKSGSPLKGSGYTLPDHVSHDFWGTLISPFRKTDRGVTTFNDFRDEQQAAQYAKNYSVGFRADVSYLGPDRSEKLDLYFPQNAAAGELFPAVVMIHGGGWVGGDKARKREKNIGEILASHGYVCASINYKLIDESPVWKQTISDCKNAIRFLRDQADELRINAEKIGVIGGSAGGYLSLMLGLTGPAAGLEGDIRYPGLSSRVQAVVDMYGAVDLFNRQETDPDGTPNGKIKEGNTVRFLGGTRDEIPEIWKTASPLTQISADDPPVLILHGLRDTTVDYNQSIVLADHLSRAGVQNHLYLLEDLGHTFSLQYDVNNKELKQDLSILVLDFFNHFLK
;
A
#
# COMPACT_ATOMS: atom_id res chain seq x y z
N MET A 1 52.35 -12.55 53.19
CA MET A 1 51.84 -13.94 53.09
C MET A 1 50.41 -13.88 52.62
N HIS A 2 50.14 -14.23 51.36
CA HIS A 2 48.80 -14.61 50.90
C HIS A 2 48.97 -15.45 49.62
N PRO A 3 48.51 -16.71 49.59
CA PRO A 3 48.61 -17.57 48.43
C PRO A 3 47.38 -17.47 47.52
N LEU A 4 47.66 -17.81 46.27
CA LEU A 4 46.80 -18.17 45.15
C LEU A 4 45.44 -18.79 45.50
N LEU A 5 44.38 -18.31 44.83
CA LEU A 5 43.18 -19.08 44.53
C LEU A 5 42.85 -18.93 43.04
N ARG A 6 42.89 -20.07 42.34
CA ARG A 6 42.51 -20.24 40.94
C ARG A 6 40.99 -20.12 40.80
N SER A 7 40.51 -19.23 39.95
CA SER A 7 39.13 -19.24 39.46
C SER A 7 39.14 -19.83 38.05
N GLY A 8 38.64 -21.05 37.92
CA GLY A 8 38.43 -21.71 36.63
C GLY A 8 37.29 -21.01 35.87
N VAL A 9 37.57 -20.60 34.63
CA VAL A 9 36.55 -20.19 33.68
C VAL A 9 35.80 -21.44 33.24
N ILE A 10 34.56 -21.60 33.69
CA ILE A 10 33.62 -22.57 33.10
C ILE A 10 33.17 -21.95 31.77
N LEU A 11 33.72 -22.48 30.68
CA LEU A 11 33.26 -22.21 29.33
C LEU A 11 31.96 -23.03 29.13
N THR A 12 30.81 -22.43 29.43
CA THR A 12 29.52 -23.07 29.13
C THR A 12 29.29 -23.01 27.62
N LEU A 13 29.66 -24.08 26.92
CA LEU A 13 29.23 -24.33 25.54
C LEU A 13 27.69 -24.34 25.52
N PHE A 14 27.08 -23.26 25.02
CA PHE A 14 25.70 -23.30 24.54
C PHE A 14 25.70 -24.14 23.26
N CYS A 15 25.57 -25.46 23.40
CA CYS A 15 25.04 -26.28 22.32
C CYS A 15 23.60 -25.82 22.10
N GLY A 16 23.39 -24.95 21.12
CA GLY A 16 22.07 -24.72 20.55
C GLY A 16 21.59 -26.05 19.96
N PHE A 17 20.74 -26.76 20.69
CA PHE A 17 19.95 -27.83 20.11
C PHE A 17 19.06 -27.18 19.05
N LEU A 18 19.35 -27.44 17.77
CA LEU A 18 18.37 -27.28 16.70
C LEU A 18 17.18 -28.16 17.08
N GLN A 19 16.16 -27.56 17.67
CA GLN A 19 14.94 -28.27 18.02
C GLN A 19 14.20 -28.59 16.71
N ALA A 20 13.96 -29.88 16.47
CA ALA A 20 13.38 -30.34 15.22
C ALA A 20 11.93 -29.85 15.08
N GLN A 21 11.63 -29.24 13.94
CA GLN A 21 10.27 -28.87 13.53
C GLN A 21 9.35 -30.08 13.59
N THR A 22 8.26 -30.03 14.37
CA THR A 22 7.35 -31.16 14.53
C THR A 22 5.98 -30.87 13.94
N ALA A 23 5.48 -31.79 13.10
CA ALA A 23 4.11 -31.77 12.62
C ALA A 23 3.23 -32.68 13.48
N TYR A 24 2.14 -32.13 14.00
CA TYR A 24 1.11 -32.83 14.75
C TYR A 24 -0.14 -32.99 13.88
N TYR A 25 -0.63 -34.22 13.75
CA TYR A 25 -1.74 -34.59 12.89
C TYR A 25 -2.99 -34.85 13.73
N ILE A 26 -4.14 -34.37 13.25
CA ILE A 26 -5.43 -34.54 13.89
C ILE A 26 -6.41 -35.15 12.89
N ASP A 27 -6.99 -36.31 13.25
CA ASP A 27 -7.95 -37.08 12.45
C ASP A 27 -9.19 -37.41 13.29
N ALA A 28 -10.32 -36.80 12.95
CA ALA A 28 -11.58 -36.95 13.68
C ALA A 28 -12.12 -38.39 13.65
N MET A 29 -11.77 -39.18 12.63
CA MET A 29 -12.32 -40.51 12.40
C MET A 29 -11.39 -41.61 12.93
N GLU A 30 -10.13 -41.58 12.50
CA GLU A 30 -9.16 -42.66 12.78
C GLU A 30 -8.17 -42.32 13.90
N GLY A 31 -8.13 -41.07 14.38
CA GLY A 31 -7.19 -40.64 15.41
C GLY A 31 -7.49 -41.22 16.80
N SER A 32 -6.55 -41.05 17.73
CA SER A 32 -6.74 -41.30 19.18
C SER A 32 -5.95 -40.29 19.99
N ASP A 33 -6.53 -39.73 21.05
CA ASP A 33 -5.87 -38.74 21.92
C ASP A 33 -4.76 -39.34 22.80
N THR A 34 -4.63 -40.67 22.82
CA THR A 34 -3.49 -41.38 23.43
C THR A 34 -2.29 -41.52 22.49
N ASN A 35 -2.44 -41.17 21.20
CA ASN A 35 -1.36 -41.25 20.24
C ASN A 35 -0.35 -40.09 20.41
N SER A 36 0.83 -40.21 19.80
CA SER A 36 1.84 -39.14 19.82
C SER A 36 1.43 -37.91 19.01
N GLY A 37 0.56 -38.06 18.01
CA GLY A 37 0.19 -37.01 17.07
C GLY A 37 1.22 -36.78 15.97
N GLN A 38 2.41 -37.38 16.02
CA GLN A 38 3.57 -36.95 15.20
C GLN A 38 3.59 -37.55 13.78
N THR A 39 2.66 -38.45 13.45
CA THR A 39 2.47 -38.97 12.09
C THR A 39 0.98 -39.07 11.75
N PRO A 40 0.58 -39.10 10.47
CA PRO A 40 -0.82 -39.30 10.09
C PRO A 40 -1.46 -40.57 10.69
N GLN A 41 -0.68 -41.65 10.84
CA GLN A 41 -1.15 -42.93 11.42
C GLN A 41 -1.28 -42.89 12.95
N THR A 42 -0.60 -41.94 13.59
CA THR A 42 -0.65 -41.71 15.04
C THR A 42 -1.31 -40.38 15.36
N ALA A 43 -2.26 -39.95 14.54
CA ALA A 43 -2.95 -38.68 14.72
C ALA A 43 -3.76 -38.64 16.03
N TRP A 44 -3.88 -37.44 16.61
CA TRP A 44 -4.85 -37.15 17.67
C TRP A 44 -6.26 -37.16 17.12
N ARG A 45 -7.27 -37.36 17.99
CA ARG A 45 -8.68 -37.37 17.58
C ARG A 45 -9.33 -36.00 17.77
N SER A 46 -9.03 -35.33 18.87
CA SER A 46 -9.77 -34.15 19.33
C SER A 46 -8.87 -32.92 19.55
N PHE A 47 -9.48 -31.80 19.96
CA PHE A 47 -8.74 -30.61 20.40
C PHE A 47 -8.06 -30.78 21.77
N SER A 48 -8.35 -31.84 22.52
CA SER A 48 -7.83 -31.99 23.89
C SER A 48 -6.29 -31.97 23.94
N PRO A 49 -5.57 -32.81 23.16
CA PRO A 49 -4.11 -32.73 23.11
C PRO A 49 -3.61 -31.38 22.58
N CYS A 50 -4.31 -30.81 21.59
CA CYS A 50 -3.97 -29.51 21.00
C CYS A 50 -4.01 -28.36 22.02
N ASN A 51 -4.93 -28.41 22.97
CA ASN A 51 -5.10 -27.36 23.98
C ASN A 51 -4.15 -27.50 25.17
N THR A 52 -3.62 -28.71 25.39
CA THR A 52 -2.68 -29.01 26.49
C THR A 52 -1.22 -28.95 26.08
N HIS A 53 -0.92 -29.10 24.79
CA HIS A 53 0.45 -29.06 24.27
C HIS A 53 0.93 -27.61 24.11
N ILE A 54 2.19 -27.35 24.48
CA ILE A 54 2.86 -26.06 24.25
C ILE A 54 3.76 -26.21 23.02
N PHE A 55 3.27 -25.71 21.89
CA PHE A 55 3.96 -25.80 20.60
C PHE A 55 5.19 -24.89 20.58
N GLN A 56 6.21 -25.33 19.86
CA GLN A 56 7.47 -24.63 19.71
C GLN A 56 7.51 -23.92 18.35
N ALA A 57 8.45 -22.99 18.20
CA ALA A 57 8.63 -22.30 16.93
C ALA A 57 8.87 -23.30 15.78
N GLY A 58 8.13 -23.14 14.68
CA GLY A 58 8.14 -24.02 13.51
C GLY A 58 7.12 -25.16 13.54
N ASP A 59 6.58 -25.52 14.71
CA ASP A 59 5.64 -26.63 14.82
C ASP A 59 4.37 -26.40 13.98
N SER A 60 3.74 -27.49 13.56
CA SER A 60 2.50 -27.45 12.78
C SER A 60 1.40 -28.30 13.40
N LEU A 61 0.16 -27.81 13.38
CA LEU A 61 -1.06 -28.55 13.69
C LEU A 61 -1.83 -28.76 12.38
N LEU A 62 -1.94 -30.01 11.94
CA LEU A 62 -2.50 -30.38 10.65
C LEU A 62 -3.78 -31.18 10.84
N PHE A 63 -4.92 -30.59 10.49
CA PHE A 63 -6.23 -31.24 10.55
C PHE A 63 -6.53 -31.98 9.24
N LYS A 64 -7.03 -33.22 9.34
CA LYS A 64 -7.34 -34.00 8.14
C LYS A 64 -8.52 -33.41 7.39
N ARG A 65 -8.35 -33.22 6.07
CA ARG A 65 -9.43 -32.83 5.16
C ARG A 65 -10.60 -33.80 5.23
N GLY A 66 -11.81 -33.25 5.14
CA GLY A 66 -13.08 -33.96 5.36
C GLY A 66 -13.44 -34.24 6.83
N GLY A 67 -12.57 -33.91 7.80
CA GLY A 67 -12.87 -34.06 9.23
C GLY A 67 -13.72 -32.92 9.79
N ASN A 68 -14.44 -33.20 10.88
CA ASN A 68 -15.24 -32.23 11.61
C ASN A 68 -14.94 -32.31 13.12
N TRP A 69 -14.65 -31.18 13.75
CA TRP A 69 -14.33 -31.06 15.17
C TRP A 69 -15.23 -30.05 15.85
N THR A 70 -15.87 -30.46 16.95
CA THR A 70 -16.72 -29.60 17.76
C THR A 70 -16.07 -29.23 19.09
N GLY A 71 -15.86 -27.94 19.34
CA GLY A 71 -15.27 -27.41 20.56
C GLY A 71 -14.46 -26.14 20.34
N ASN A 72 -13.74 -25.71 21.38
CA ASN A 72 -12.88 -24.53 21.31
C ASN A 72 -11.41 -24.97 21.18
N LEU A 73 -10.74 -24.55 20.10
CA LEU A 73 -9.32 -24.77 19.89
C LEU A 73 -8.53 -23.58 20.48
N ARG A 74 -7.62 -23.87 21.41
CA ARG A 74 -6.85 -22.90 22.22
C ARG A 74 -5.39 -23.35 22.34
N PRO A 75 -4.63 -23.39 21.23
CA PRO A 75 -3.26 -23.88 21.24
C PRO A 75 -2.33 -22.87 21.91
N GLN A 76 -1.29 -23.35 22.57
CA GLN A 76 -0.31 -22.52 23.29
C GLN A 76 1.05 -22.53 22.59
N GLY A 77 1.85 -21.49 22.82
CA GLY A 77 3.17 -21.35 22.22
C GLY A 77 3.23 -20.25 21.16
N SER A 78 4.44 -19.84 20.81
CA SER A 78 4.72 -18.73 19.90
C SER A 78 5.76 -19.14 18.87
N GLY A 79 5.57 -18.69 17.64
CA GLY A 79 6.56 -18.87 16.58
C GLY A 79 7.71 -17.86 16.69
N THR A 80 8.59 -17.90 15.70
CA THR A 80 9.55 -16.84 15.38
C THR A 80 9.36 -16.38 13.94
N ILE A 81 10.03 -15.31 13.53
CA ILE A 81 9.96 -14.80 12.15
C ILE A 81 10.31 -15.88 11.11
N ASP A 82 11.36 -16.67 11.36
CA ASP A 82 11.84 -17.73 10.47
C ASP A 82 11.06 -19.04 10.62
N HIS A 83 10.45 -19.25 11.79
CA HIS A 83 9.77 -20.49 12.15
C HIS A 83 8.42 -20.19 12.82
N PRO A 84 7.40 -19.75 12.05
CA PRO A 84 6.06 -19.54 12.58
C PRO A 84 5.43 -20.87 12.99
N ILE A 85 4.51 -20.83 13.95
CA ILE A 85 3.61 -21.98 14.21
C ILE A 85 2.53 -21.97 13.14
N VAL A 86 2.26 -23.12 12.53
CA VAL A 86 1.30 -23.27 11.43
C VAL A 86 0.11 -24.12 11.86
N ILE A 87 -1.11 -23.61 11.71
CA ILE A 87 -2.35 -24.38 11.85
C ILE A 87 -2.98 -24.50 10.48
N SER A 88 -3.06 -25.72 9.95
CA SER A 88 -3.44 -25.99 8.57
C SER A 88 -4.14 -27.33 8.41
N ALA A 89 -4.32 -27.77 7.16
CA ALA A 89 -4.92 -29.01 6.77
C ALA A 89 -3.91 -29.99 6.14
N TYR A 90 -4.19 -31.30 6.20
CA TYR A 90 -3.50 -32.34 5.42
C TYR A 90 -4.47 -33.31 4.75
N GLY A 91 -3.98 -34.09 3.79
CA GLY A 91 -4.79 -35.05 3.04
C GLY A 91 -5.48 -34.41 1.82
N ILE A 92 -6.57 -35.04 1.36
CA ILE A 92 -7.32 -34.65 0.15
C ILE A 92 -8.79 -34.46 0.53
N GLY A 93 -9.49 -33.55 -0.15
CA GLY A 93 -10.92 -33.30 0.01
C GLY A 93 -11.23 -31.93 0.61
N ASP A 94 -12.44 -31.81 1.17
CA ASP A 94 -12.94 -30.56 1.72
C ASP A 94 -12.10 -30.04 2.89
N ARG A 95 -12.15 -28.72 3.13
CA ARG A 95 -11.46 -28.10 4.27
C ARG A 95 -11.91 -28.76 5.58
N PRO A 96 -11.00 -28.99 6.54
CA PRO A 96 -11.36 -29.40 7.90
C PRO A 96 -12.34 -28.40 8.52
N VAL A 97 -13.42 -28.90 9.13
CA VAL A 97 -14.43 -28.07 9.81
C VAL A 97 -14.11 -28.00 11.29
N LEU A 98 -13.88 -26.79 11.79
CA LEU A 98 -13.76 -26.50 13.21
C LEU A 98 -14.97 -25.66 13.62
N ASP A 99 -15.75 -26.15 14.59
CA ASP A 99 -16.98 -25.49 15.03
C ASP A 99 -17.06 -25.43 16.56
N ALA A 100 -17.15 -24.24 17.17
CA ALA A 100 -17.42 -24.14 18.60
C ALA A 100 -18.82 -24.65 18.96
N ALA A 101 -19.76 -24.64 18.02
CA ALA A 101 -21.17 -24.95 18.23
C ALA A 101 -21.78 -24.18 19.41
N GLY A 102 -21.38 -22.90 19.57
CA GLY A 102 -21.80 -22.06 20.69
C GLY A 102 -21.18 -22.38 22.05
N LYS A 103 -20.25 -23.35 22.15
CA LYS A 103 -19.58 -23.69 23.41
C LYS A 103 -18.66 -22.55 23.85
N ILE A 104 -18.74 -22.21 25.13
CA ILE A 104 -17.86 -21.25 25.78
C ILE A 104 -16.77 -22.03 26.52
N ALA A 105 -15.51 -21.73 26.22
CA ALA A 105 -14.38 -22.35 26.90
C ALA A 105 -14.32 -21.94 28.37
N ALA A 106 -13.76 -22.81 29.23
CA ALA A 106 -13.60 -22.51 30.65
C ALA A 106 -12.83 -21.18 30.87
N GLY A 107 -13.40 -20.31 31.71
CA GLY A 107 -12.83 -18.99 32.02
C GLY A 107 -13.03 -17.92 30.94
N GLN A 108 -13.84 -18.19 29.91
CA GLN A 108 -14.20 -17.22 28.87
C GLN A 108 -15.66 -16.77 29.01
N THR A 109 -15.98 -15.61 28.44
CA THR A 109 -17.35 -15.05 28.42
C THR A 109 -17.97 -15.06 27.03
N VAL A 110 -17.22 -15.50 26.02
CA VAL A 110 -17.63 -15.54 24.61
C VAL A 110 -17.34 -16.91 24.02
N SER A 111 -18.15 -17.35 23.07
CA SER A 111 -17.87 -18.57 22.29
C SER A 111 -16.87 -18.20 21.20
N ALA A 112 -15.67 -18.77 21.22
CA ALA A 112 -14.66 -18.60 20.17
C ALA A 112 -14.21 -19.97 19.64
N THR A 113 -14.23 -20.16 18.32
CA THR A 113 -13.83 -21.44 17.72
C THR A 113 -12.34 -21.66 17.80
N ILE A 114 -11.56 -20.63 17.48
CA ILE A 114 -10.11 -20.59 17.70
C ILE A 114 -9.79 -19.38 18.57
N GLN A 115 -8.93 -19.55 19.58
CA GLN A 115 -8.50 -18.46 20.44
C GLN A 115 -6.98 -18.45 20.65
N PHE A 116 -6.38 -17.27 20.52
CA PHE A 116 -4.99 -16.99 20.83
C PHE A 116 -4.87 -15.88 21.88
N PHE A 117 -3.86 -15.96 22.73
CA PHE A 117 -3.59 -14.94 23.77
C PHE A 117 -2.10 -14.67 23.85
N ASN A 118 -1.67 -13.45 23.50
CA ASN A 118 -0.27 -13.02 23.57
C ASN A 118 0.71 -13.93 22.78
N GLN A 119 0.33 -14.31 21.56
CA GLN A 119 1.10 -15.23 20.71
C GLN A 119 1.47 -14.59 19.36
N PRO A 120 2.75 -14.26 19.11
CA PRO A 120 3.22 -13.83 17.80
C PRO A 120 3.57 -15.00 16.87
N HIS A 121 3.79 -14.68 15.60
CA HIS A 121 4.29 -15.54 14.54
C HIS A 121 3.44 -16.80 14.33
N LEU A 122 2.16 -16.57 14.02
CA LEU A 122 1.17 -17.61 13.77
C LEU A 122 0.68 -17.54 12.33
N THR A 123 0.57 -18.69 11.67
CA THR A 123 -0.08 -18.82 10.36
C THR A 123 -1.25 -19.79 10.45
N ILE A 124 -2.46 -19.33 10.14
CA ILE A 124 -3.68 -20.14 10.13
C ILE A 124 -4.18 -20.18 8.69
N ARG A 125 -4.35 -21.37 8.13
CA ARG A 125 -4.71 -21.50 6.71
C ARG A 125 -5.49 -22.75 6.34
N ASP A 126 -6.22 -22.68 5.24
CA ASP A 126 -6.87 -23.84 4.60
C ASP A 126 -7.97 -24.54 5.44
N LEU A 127 -8.58 -23.83 6.40
CA LEU A 127 -9.61 -24.35 7.32
C LEU A 127 -11.00 -23.75 7.04
N LYS A 128 -12.04 -24.50 7.41
CA LYS A 128 -13.41 -24.00 7.55
C LYS A 128 -13.73 -23.80 9.03
N ILE A 129 -14.14 -22.60 9.39
CA ILE A 129 -14.34 -22.16 10.78
C ILE A 129 -15.79 -21.73 10.94
N MET A 130 -16.48 -22.34 11.89
CA MET A 130 -17.89 -22.10 12.20
C MET A 130 -18.10 -21.83 13.68
N ASN A 131 -19.23 -21.20 14.04
CA ASN A 131 -19.67 -21.09 15.43
C ASN A 131 -21.20 -21.11 15.48
N PHE A 132 -21.78 -22.25 15.12
CA PHE A 132 -23.21 -22.37 14.83
C PHE A 132 -23.89 -23.32 15.81
N MET A 133 -24.93 -22.85 16.51
CA MET A 133 -25.71 -23.76 17.36
C MET A 133 -26.81 -24.42 16.52
N ALA A 134 -26.99 -25.74 16.63
CA ALA A 134 -28.00 -26.47 15.83
C ALA A 134 -29.44 -25.97 16.01
N ALA A 135 -29.76 -25.31 17.14
CA ALA A 135 -31.06 -24.71 17.40
C ALA A 135 -31.27 -23.33 16.75
N GLU A 136 -30.22 -22.74 16.16
CA GLU A 136 -30.33 -21.47 15.47
C GLU A 136 -30.94 -21.66 14.07
N PRO A 137 -31.72 -20.70 13.58
CA PRO A 137 -32.26 -20.78 12.23
C PRO A 137 -31.13 -20.71 11.19
N ASP A 138 -31.28 -21.48 10.11
CA ASP A 138 -30.47 -21.33 8.91
C ASP A 138 -30.72 -19.96 8.29
N ARG A 139 -29.66 -19.30 7.82
CA ARG A 139 -29.75 -17.98 7.21
C ARG A 139 -30.14 -18.11 5.74
N PHE A 140 -31.42 -17.95 5.43
CA PHE A 140 -31.83 -17.65 4.07
C PHE A 140 -32.19 -16.17 3.95
N ILE A 141 -32.07 -15.65 2.73
CA ILE A 141 -32.32 -14.25 2.38
C ILE A 141 -33.84 -14.03 2.34
N THR A 142 -34.56 -14.32 3.42
CA THR A 142 -35.97 -13.94 3.57
C THR A 142 -36.06 -12.82 4.59
N VAL A 143 -37.01 -11.89 4.40
CA VAL A 143 -37.19 -10.72 5.28
C VAL A 143 -37.49 -11.15 6.73
N SER A 144 -38.13 -12.30 6.94
CA SER A 144 -38.41 -12.86 8.26
C SER A 144 -37.15 -13.29 9.04
N ASP A 145 -36.09 -13.71 8.36
CA ASP A 145 -34.85 -14.19 9.01
C ASP A 145 -33.96 -13.04 9.54
N ARG A 146 -34.27 -11.79 9.14
CA ARG A 146 -33.56 -10.58 9.58
C ARG A 146 -33.93 -10.16 11.00
N GLN A 147 -35.08 -10.60 11.51
CA GLN A 147 -35.68 -10.15 12.78
C GLN A 147 -35.36 -11.04 13.99
N VAL A 148 -34.66 -12.17 13.83
CA VAL A 148 -34.30 -13.06 14.96
C VAL A 148 -32.83 -12.85 15.35
N PRO A 149 -32.53 -11.93 16.29
CA PRO A 149 -31.16 -11.74 16.76
C PRO A 149 -30.76 -12.84 17.73
N VAL A 150 -29.56 -13.41 17.50
CA VAL A 150 -28.86 -14.15 18.54
C VAL A 150 -28.19 -13.11 19.44
N LYS A 151 -28.50 -13.10 20.74
CA LYS A 151 -27.86 -12.23 21.74
C LYS A 151 -26.79 -12.99 22.51
N SER A 152 -25.88 -13.63 21.76
CA SER A 152 -24.79 -14.41 22.32
C SER A 152 -23.53 -14.08 21.52
N PRO A 153 -22.48 -13.51 22.14
CA PRO A 153 -21.26 -13.15 21.43
C PRO A 153 -20.54 -14.42 20.96
N LYS A 154 -20.41 -14.54 19.64
CA LYS A 154 -19.74 -15.64 18.96
C LYS A 154 -18.67 -15.14 18.03
N ILE A 155 -17.55 -15.84 18.05
CA ILE A 155 -16.35 -15.48 17.30
C ILE A 155 -15.85 -16.70 16.56
N GLY A 156 -15.49 -16.55 15.28
CA GLY A 156 -14.73 -17.58 14.55
C GLY A 156 -13.33 -17.68 15.12
N ILE A 157 -12.54 -16.62 14.95
CA ILE A 157 -11.17 -16.50 15.50
C ILE A 157 -11.07 -15.30 16.42
N LEU A 158 -10.67 -15.54 17.67
CA LEU A 158 -10.39 -14.52 18.67
C LEU A 158 -8.88 -14.40 18.90
N VAL A 159 -8.29 -13.24 18.63
CA VAL A 159 -6.89 -12.93 18.96
C VAL A 159 -6.87 -11.90 20.07
N GLN A 160 -6.25 -12.23 21.19
CA GLN A 160 -6.17 -11.33 22.34
C GLN A 160 -4.74 -10.90 22.62
N ALA A 161 -4.59 -9.62 22.96
CA ALA A 161 -3.35 -9.02 23.40
C ALA A 161 -3.59 -8.28 24.73
N CYS A 162 -2.74 -8.52 25.72
CA CYS A 162 -2.76 -7.78 26.99
C CYS A 162 -1.33 -7.57 27.50
N ASP A 163 -0.92 -6.31 27.62
CA ASP A 163 0.40 -5.88 28.14
C ASP A 163 1.59 -6.68 27.58
N TYR A 164 1.55 -7.03 26.29
CA TYR A 164 2.56 -7.87 25.64
C TYR A 164 3.69 -7.05 25.00
N GLY A 165 3.43 -5.79 24.66
CA GLY A 165 4.16 -5.11 23.59
C GLY A 165 3.59 -5.48 22.21
N THR A 166 4.39 -5.35 21.17
CA THR A 166 3.95 -5.61 19.78
C THR A 166 3.87 -7.10 19.47
N ILE A 167 2.70 -7.56 19.02
CA ILE A 167 2.52 -8.92 18.49
C ILE A 167 2.78 -8.90 16.99
N GLN A 168 3.80 -9.64 16.55
CA GLN A 168 4.25 -9.63 15.16
C GLN A 168 3.85 -10.88 14.39
N GLY A 169 3.66 -10.76 13.07
CA GLY A 169 3.67 -11.90 12.14
C GLY A 169 2.45 -12.81 12.21
N LEU A 170 1.25 -12.24 12.31
CA LEU A 170 0.00 -12.99 12.27
C LEU A 170 -0.51 -13.11 10.83
N ARG A 171 -0.79 -14.33 10.37
CA ARG A 171 -1.25 -14.60 9.00
C ARG A 171 -2.51 -15.46 9.01
N PHE A 172 -3.55 -15.00 8.31
CA PHE A 172 -4.81 -15.71 8.10
C PHE A 172 -5.03 -15.85 6.59
N ILE A 173 -4.92 -17.08 6.06
CA ILE A 173 -4.79 -17.31 4.62
C ILE A 173 -5.79 -18.37 4.14
N ASN A 174 -6.56 -18.10 3.09
CA ASN A 174 -7.43 -19.11 2.45
C ASN A 174 -8.42 -19.79 3.43
N LEU A 175 -8.97 -19.01 4.35
CA LEU A 175 -9.94 -19.47 5.34
C LEU A 175 -11.37 -19.33 4.81
N GLU A 176 -12.21 -20.29 5.14
CA GLU A 176 -13.66 -20.17 5.00
C GLU A 176 -14.26 -19.95 6.40
N ILE A 177 -14.74 -18.75 6.69
CA ILE A 177 -15.34 -18.43 7.99
C ILE A 177 -16.82 -18.17 7.78
N CYS A 178 -17.68 -19.03 8.32
CA CYS A 178 -19.10 -18.90 8.08
C CYS A 178 -19.97 -19.37 9.23
N ARG A 179 -21.25 -18.99 9.18
CA ARG A 179 -22.25 -19.38 10.18
C ARG A 179 -21.80 -19.03 11.60
N VAL A 180 -21.29 -17.81 11.75
CA VAL A 180 -20.95 -17.24 13.06
C VAL A 180 -22.10 -16.34 13.47
N ASN A 181 -23.08 -16.92 14.16
CA ASN A 181 -24.26 -16.20 14.62
C ASN A 181 -23.97 -15.42 15.91
N GLY A 182 -23.21 -14.34 15.80
CA GLY A 182 -22.85 -13.48 16.92
C GLY A 182 -23.96 -12.50 17.35
N ASP A 183 -23.60 -11.67 18.32
CA ASP A 183 -24.50 -10.72 18.97
C ASP A 183 -24.62 -9.42 18.19
N MET A 184 -25.79 -9.18 17.60
CA MET A 184 -26.07 -7.96 16.84
C MET A 184 -26.00 -6.66 17.68
N SER A 185 -26.09 -6.75 19.01
CA SER A 185 -26.07 -5.59 19.89
C SER A 185 -24.67 -5.04 20.19
N THR A 186 -23.60 -5.77 19.82
CA THR A 186 -22.21 -5.37 20.09
C THR A 186 -21.31 -5.58 18.88
N LYS A 187 -20.26 -4.75 18.76
CA LYS A 187 -19.21 -4.90 17.73
C LYS A 187 -18.09 -5.86 18.19
N HIS A 188 -18.16 -6.39 19.40
CA HIS A 188 -17.12 -7.26 19.99
C HIS A 188 -17.35 -8.74 19.70
N ASN A 189 -17.71 -9.07 18.46
CA ASN A 189 -17.94 -10.44 17.99
C ASN A 189 -17.93 -10.51 16.45
N GLY A 190 -17.93 -11.70 15.87
CA GLY A 190 -17.97 -11.87 14.41
C GLY A 190 -17.00 -12.91 13.86
N GLY A 191 -16.57 -12.75 12.62
CA GLY A 191 -15.70 -13.72 11.95
C GLY A 191 -14.33 -13.79 12.60
N ILE A 192 -13.54 -12.72 12.47
CA ILE A 192 -12.25 -12.54 13.14
C ILE A 192 -12.33 -11.30 14.04
N PHE A 193 -11.96 -11.47 15.31
CA PHE A 193 -11.95 -10.38 16.28
C PHE A 193 -10.60 -10.25 16.97
N PHE A 194 -10.05 -9.04 16.97
CA PHE A 194 -8.84 -8.70 17.71
C PHE A 194 -9.16 -7.85 18.94
N ASP A 195 -8.68 -8.30 20.09
CA ASP A 195 -8.98 -7.69 21.38
C ASP A 195 -7.69 -7.23 22.08
N ILE A 196 -7.39 -5.93 22.00
CA ILE A 196 -6.24 -5.32 22.66
C ILE A 196 -6.68 -4.67 23.97
N THR A 197 -6.15 -5.20 25.07
CA THR A 197 -6.49 -4.83 26.45
C THR A 197 -5.24 -4.51 27.26
N ARG A 198 -5.44 -4.13 28.53
CA ARG A 198 -4.40 -3.85 29.53
C ARG A 198 -4.88 -4.27 30.91
N ASP A 199 -3.96 -4.56 31.83
CA ASP A 199 -4.22 -4.95 33.21
C ASP A 199 -4.98 -3.84 33.95
N SER A 200 -5.76 -4.24 34.95
CA SER A 200 -6.38 -3.33 35.91
C SER A 200 -5.37 -2.46 36.69
N ASP A 201 -4.15 -2.96 36.93
CA ASP A 201 -3.07 -2.25 37.60
C ASP A 201 -2.26 -1.43 36.59
N ARG A 202 -2.43 -0.11 36.63
CA ARG A 202 -1.74 0.85 35.76
C ARG A 202 -0.22 0.73 35.77
N ARG A 203 0.38 0.21 36.85
CA ARG A 203 1.84 0.04 36.96
C ARG A 203 2.39 -1.06 36.04
N LYS A 204 1.52 -1.92 35.51
CA LYS A 204 1.89 -3.02 34.62
C LYS A 204 1.62 -2.72 33.15
N TRP A 205 1.05 -1.56 32.84
CA TRP A 205 0.63 -1.22 31.50
C TRP A 205 1.83 -1.23 30.54
N ILE A 206 1.72 -2.06 29.51
CA ILE A 206 2.64 -2.07 28.38
C ILE A 206 1.81 -1.82 27.13
N PRO A 207 2.00 -0.68 26.43
CA PRO A 207 1.36 -0.44 25.15
C PRO A 207 1.57 -1.62 24.19
N ASN A 208 0.49 -2.12 23.62
CA ASN A 208 0.50 -3.29 22.75
C ASN A 208 -0.37 -3.05 21.51
N ASN A 209 0.07 -3.64 20.40
CA ASN A 209 -0.50 -3.49 19.07
C ASN A 209 -0.16 -4.73 18.22
N PHE A 210 -0.58 -4.73 16.96
CA PHE A 210 -0.15 -5.71 15.97
C PHE A 210 0.80 -5.09 14.95
N GLU A 211 1.74 -5.89 14.48
CA GLU A 211 2.60 -5.53 13.35
C GLU A 211 2.76 -6.73 12.40
N ASN A 212 2.81 -6.48 11.10
CA ASN A 212 2.83 -7.52 10.06
C ASN A 212 1.63 -8.48 10.18
N LEU A 213 0.42 -7.90 10.24
CA LEU A 213 -0.84 -8.64 10.24
C LEU A 213 -1.36 -8.78 8.81
N ILE A 214 -1.45 -10.02 8.32
CA ILE A 214 -1.91 -10.33 6.98
C ILE A 214 -3.19 -11.17 7.05
N ILE A 215 -4.25 -10.71 6.39
CA ILE A 215 -5.49 -11.46 6.19
C ILE A 215 -5.77 -11.50 4.69
N GLU A 216 -5.63 -12.68 4.08
CA GLU A 216 -5.71 -12.80 2.63
C GLU A 216 -6.48 -14.03 2.13
N GLN A 217 -7.15 -13.87 0.99
CA GLN A 217 -7.85 -14.95 0.29
C GLN A 217 -8.93 -15.65 1.14
N CYS A 218 -9.46 -14.99 2.16
CA CYS A 218 -10.49 -15.55 3.03
C CYS A 218 -11.90 -15.29 2.47
N HIS A 219 -12.80 -16.24 2.66
CA HIS A 219 -14.23 -16.09 2.39
C HIS A 219 -14.99 -16.05 3.71
N ILE A 220 -15.51 -14.89 4.06
CA ILE A 220 -16.19 -14.62 5.34
C ILE A 220 -17.65 -14.32 5.03
N TYR A 221 -18.55 -15.22 5.40
CA TYR A 221 -19.96 -15.08 5.01
C TYR A 221 -20.94 -15.61 6.05
N ASP A 222 -22.16 -15.07 6.08
CA ASP A 222 -23.18 -15.47 7.04
C ASP A 222 -22.71 -15.29 8.51
N VAL A 223 -22.20 -14.09 8.79
CA VAL A 223 -21.61 -13.68 10.08
C VAL A 223 -22.40 -12.53 10.70
N ASP A 224 -22.72 -12.63 11.99
CA ASP A 224 -23.13 -11.50 12.83
C ASP A 224 -22.06 -11.22 13.89
N ARG A 225 -21.87 -9.97 14.33
CA ARG A 225 -22.35 -8.74 13.67
C ARG A 225 -21.47 -8.37 12.48
N THR A 226 -20.16 -8.59 12.59
CA THR A 226 -19.14 -8.07 11.66
C THR A 226 -18.21 -9.16 11.14
N GLY A 227 -17.77 -9.09 9.88
CA GLY A 227 -16.82 -10.04 9.32
C GLY A 227 -15.47 -10.01 10.05
N ILE A 228 -14.77 -8.87 10.01
CA ILE A 228 -13.52 -8.63 10.73
C ILE A 228 -13.63 -7.34 11.51
N SER A 229 -13.26 -7.36 12.79
CA SER A 229 -13.15 -6.13 13.58
C SER A 229 -12.14 -6.22 14.72
N ASN A 230 -11.80 -5.08 15.29
CA ASN A 230 -10.97 -5.01 16.48
C ASN A 230 -11.45 -3.94 17.47
N ARG A 231 -10.92 -4.03 18.69
CA ARG A 231 -10.94 -2.96 19.69
C ARG A 231 -9.57 -2.81 20.34
N THR A 232 -9.29 -1.61 20.85
CA THR A 232 -8.07 -1.34 21.62
C THR A 232 -8.31 -0.29 22.69
N VAL A 233 -7.62 -0.42 23.81
CA VAL A 233 -7.57 0.58 24.88
C VAL A 233 -6.59 1.73 24.59
N TRP A 234 -5.80 1.63 23.52
CA TRP A 234 -4.76 2.58 23.09
C TRP A 234 -5.25 3.48 21.95
N GLU A 235 -6.39 4.14 22.16
CA GLU A 235 -7.15 4.85 21.12
C GLU A 235 -7.34 6.35 21.40
N VAL A 236 -6.87 6.86 22.53
CA VAL A 236 -7.13 8.25 22.91
C VAL A 236 -6.14 9.18 22.21
N ARG A 237 -6.67 10.11 21.42
CA ARG A 237 -5.92 11.21 20.79
C ARG A 237 -6.82 12.37 20.36
N SER A 238 -6.17 13.41 19.86
CA SER A 238 -6.75 14.51 19.09
C SER A 238 -5.95 14.71 17.79
N LEU A 239 -6.38 15.63 16.92
CA LEU A 239 -5.77 15.84 15.61
C LEU A 239 -4.28 16.26 15.69
N HIS A 240 -3.91 17.00 16.73
CA HIS A 240 -2.58 17.63 16.87
C HIS A 240 -1.82 17.23 18.14
N SER A 241 -2.35 16.28 18.92
CA SER A 241 -1.65 15.81 20.13
C SER A 241 -0.55 14.81 19.78
N ALA A 242 0.49 14.81 20.61
CA ALA A 242 1.47 13.75 20.72
C ALA A 242 1.16 12.83 21.90
N THR A 243 1.69 11.61 21.88
CA THR A 243 1.53 10.66 22.98
C THR A 243 2.00 11.26 24.31
N GLY A 244 1.16 11.18 25.34
CA GLY A 244 1.41 11.75 26.66
C GLY A 244 0.83 13.16 26.86
N ASP A 245 0.36 13.82 25.81
CA ASP A 245 -0.30 15.12 25.93
C ASP A 245 -1.61 15.01 26.70
N THR A 246 -1.94 16.04 27.48
CA THR A 246 -3.26 16.18 28.09
C THR A 246 -4.21 16.84 27.10
N LEU A 247 -5.27 16.12 26.74
CA LEU A 247 -6.27 16.59 25.79
C LEU A 247 -7.23 17.60 26.44
N THR A 248 -7.99 18.32 25.62
CA THR A 248 -8.98 19.31 26.07
C THR A 248 -10.13 18.72 26.90
N ASP A 249 -10.32 17.40 26.86
CA ASP A 249 -11.28 16.68 27.71
C ASP A 249 -10.64 16.06 28.96
N GLY A 250 -9.36 16.35 29.23
CA GLY A 250 -8.61 15.90 30.40
C GLY A 250 -8.04 14.49 30.30
N ARG A 251 -8.31 13.74 29.22
CA ARG A 251 -7.66 12.44 28.99
C ARG A 251 -6.22 12.63 28.52
N ILE A 252 -5.39 11.61 28.70
CA ILE A 252 -4.01 11.60 28.19
C ILE A 252 -4.00 10.87 26.85
N ASP A 253 -3.37 11.47 25.85
CA ASP A 253 -3.11 10.81 24.57
C ASP A 253 -2.31 9.53 24.80
N ASN A 254 -2.88 8.41 24.35
CA ASN A 254 -2.28 7.09 24.47
C ASN A 254 -2.37 6.30 23.16
N TRP A 255 -2.52 6.99 22.03
CA TRP A 255 -2.73 6.32 20.75
C TRP A 255 -1.51 5.51 20.35
N PHE A 256 -1.69 4.20 20.22
CA PHE A 256 -0.63 3.25 19.91
C PHE A 256 -1.09 2.32 18.78
N PRO A 257 -0.87 2.70 17.51
CA PRO A 257 -1.49 2.06 16.36
C PRO A 257 -0.84 0.74 15.98
N SER A 258 -1.61 -0.17 15.39
CA SER A 258 -1.07 -1.31 14.64
C SER A 258 -0.45 -0.86 13.32
N ARG A 259 0.60 -1.54 12.86
CA ARG A 259 1.38 -1.18 11.65
C ARG A 259 1.48 -2.36 10.69
N SER A 260 1.76 -2.10 9.42
CA SER A 260 1.90 -3.16 8.39
C SER A 260 0.71 -4.13 8.40
N VAL A 261 -0.50 -3.57 8.41
CA VAL A 261 -1.76 -4.33 8.39
C VAL A 261 -2.24 -4.41 6.95
N HIS A 262 -2.31 -5.62 6.41
CA HIS A 262 -2.75 -5.89 5.04
C HIS A 262 -3.97 -6.82 5.05
N ILE A 263 -5.09 -6.33 4.55
CA ILE A 263 -6.33 -7.09 4.39
C ILE A 263 -6.67 -7.11 2.90
N ARG A 264 -6.37 -8.23 2.23
CA ARG A 264 -6.41 -8.28 0.77
C ARG A 264 -7.06 -9.51 0.15
N SER A 265 -7.67 -9.33 -1.02
CA SER A 265 -8.21 -10.45 -1.80
C SER A 265 -9.24 -11.31 -1.05
N ASN A 266 -9.95 -10.72 -0.07
CA ASN A 266 -10.97 -11.42 0.70
C ASN A 266 -12.36 -11.18 0.12
N ARG A 267 -13.28 -12.12 0.38
CA ARG A 267 -14.69 -12.00 0.02
C ARG A 267 -15.55 -11.97 1.28
N PHE A 268 -16.34 -10.92 1.43
CA PHE A 268 -17.32 -10.74 2.50
C PHE A 268 -18.73 -10.79 1.94
N GLU A 269 -19.58 -11.63 2.52
CA GLU A 269 -20.97 -11.75 2.08
C GLU A 269 -21.97 -11.91 3.21
N ARG A 270 -23.13 -11.23 3.10
CA ARG A 270 -24.26 -11.46 4.02
C ARG A 270 -23.88 -11.28 5.49
N THR A 271 -23.09 -10.25 5.78
CA THR A 271 -22.77 -9.84 7.14
C THR A 271 -23.96 -9.11 7.76
N GLY A 272 -24.23 -9.37 9.05
CA GLY A 272 -25.35 -8.76 9.78
C GLY A 272 -25.35 -7.23 9.72
N ALA A 273 -24.17 -6.63 9.90
CA ALA A 273 -23.90 -5.21 9.70
C ALA A 273 -22.67 -5.03 8.81
N ASN A 274 -21.64 -4.35 9.32
CA ASN A 274 -20.37 -4.09 8.63
C ASN A 274 -19.66 -5.39 8.23
N ALA A 275 -18.92 -5.38 7.13
CA ALA A 275 -18.03 -6.48 6.79
C ALA A 275 -16.66 -6.33 7.43
N LEU A 276 -16.08 -5.12 7.38
CA LEU A 276 -14.75 -4.84 7.91
C LEU A 276 -14.72 -3.53 8.68
N ILE A 277 -14.18 -3.59 9.90
CA ILE A 277 -13.90 -2.43 10.72
C ILE A 277 -12.44 -2.51 11.16
N LEU A 278 -11.62 -1.56 10.74
CA LEU A 278 -10.23 -1.49 11.20
C LEU A 278 -10.02 -0.29 12.09
N ARG A 279 -9.63 -0.53 13.34
CA ARG A 279 -9.42 0.52 14.35
C ARG A 279 -7.95 0.70 14.68
N VAL A 280 -7.53 1.95 14.84
CA VAL A 280 -6.23 2.32 15.43
C VAL A 280 -5.07 1.65 14.72
N ALA A 281 -4.88 2.03 13.46
CA ALA A 281 -3.79 1.57 12.62
C ALA A 281 -3.12 2.74 11.90
N GLU A 282 -1.84 2.58 11.59
CA GLU A 282 -1.05 3.51 10.78
C GLU A 282 -0.70 2.84 9.47
N ARG A 283 -1.03 3.50 8.35
CA ARG A 283 -0.84 3.03 6.98
C ARG A 283 -1.38 1.62 6.70
N PRO A 284 -2.59 1.25 7.16
CA PRO A 284 -3.17 -0.03 6.77
C PRO A 284 -3.54 -0.04 5.29
N VAL A 285 -3.41 -1.21 4.65
CA VAL A 285 -3.81 -1.43 3.25
C VAL A 285 -4.99 -2.40 3.21
N ILE A 286 -6.10 -1.93 2.65
CA ILE A 286 -7.31 -2.72 2.42
C ILE A 286 -7.54 -2.77 0.91
N GLU A 287 -7.24 -3.92 0.28
CA GLU A 287 -7.25 -3.98 -1.18
C GLU A 287 -7.80 -5.25 -1.81
N GLN A 288 -8.35 -5.14 -3.02
CA GLN A 288 -8.84 -6.30 -3.79
C GLN A 288 -9.91 -7.13 -3.06
N ASN A 289 -10.64 -6.54 -2.11
CA ASN A 289 -11.70 -7.24 -1.39
C ASN A 289 -13.05 -7.02 -2.08
N LEU A 290 -13.90 -8.05 -2.02
CA LEU A 290 -15.31 -7.98 -2.41
C LEU A 290 -16.17 -7.87 -1.15
N PHE A 291 -17.01 -6.84 -1.06
CA PHE A 291 -18.00 -6.66 -0.02
C PHE A 291 -19.40 -6.68 -0.64
N ALA A 292 -20.06 -7.85 -0.62
CA ALA A 292 -21.34 -8.04 -1.30
C ALA A 292 -22.47 -8.34 -0.33
N ASN A 293 -23.63 -7.70 -0.50
CA ASN A 293 -24.82 -7.96 0.33
C ASN A 293 -24.52 -7.83 1.84
N CYS A 294 -23.83 -6.77 2.25
CA CYS A 294 -23.59 -6.46 3.66
C CYS A 294 -24.81 -5.75 4.29
N ALA A 295 -24.80 -5.55 5.61
CA ALA A 295 -25.88 -4.89 6.36
C ALA A 295 -27.24 -5.58 6.26
N ILE A 296 -27.27 -6.92 6.22
CA ILE A 296 -28.53 -7.65 6.02
C ILE A 296 -29.51 -7.60 7.20
N LYS A 297 -29.05 -7.19 8.39
CA LYS A 297 -29.87 -7.15 9.61
C LYS A 297 -29.93 -5.76 10.24
N GLY A 298 -28.87 -4.97 10.14
CA GLY A 298 -28.87 -3.61 10.64
C GLY A 298 -27.65 -2.79 10.25
N SER A 299 -27.69 -1.55 10.69
CA SER A 299 -26.85 -0.47 10.18
C SER A 299 -25.35 -0.75 10.22
N GLY A 300 -24.71 -0.46 9.08
CA GLY A 300 -23.28 -0.44 8.92
C GLY A 300 -22.83 -0.35 7.46
N ASN A 301 -21.96 0.60 7.15
CA ASN A 301 -21.23 0.61 5.86
C ASN A 301 -20.38 -0.66 5.73
N ALA A 302 -20.13 -1.11 4.50
CA ALA A 302 -19.43 -2.37 4.27
C ALA A 302 -18.02 -2.38 4.89
N VAL A 303 -17.26 -1.29 4.70
CA VAL A 303 -15.88 -1.18 5.18
C VAL A 303 -15.54 0.23 5.63
N PHE A 304 -14.82 0.36 6.75
CA PHE A 304 -14.22 1.64 7.17
C PHE A 304 -13.00 1.49 8.08
N PRO A 305 -12.05 2.44 8.00
CA PRO A 305 -11.06 2.69 9.02
C PRO A 305 -11.65 3.61 10.11
N PHE A 306 -11.17 3.45 11.34
CA PHE A 306 -11.55 4.29 12.47
C PHE A 306 -10.32 4.56 13.32
N ASN A 307 -10.02 5.83 13.54
CA ASN A 307 -8.88 6.28 14.32
C ASN A 307 -7.54 5.85 13.71
N CYS A 308 -7.48 5.88 12.37
CA CYS A 308 -6.33 5.46 11.58
C CYS A 308 -5.66 6.64 10.88
N ASP A 309 -4.34 6.58 10.73
CA ASP A 309 -3.58 7.54 9.93
C ASP A 309 -3.15 6.88 8.62
N ASP A 310 -3.25 7.64 7.52
CA ASP A 310 -2.77 7.27 6.17
C ASP A 310 -3.36 5.93 5.65
N ALA A 311 -4.61 5.60 6.03
CA ALA A 311 -5.27 4.37 5.58
C ALA A 311 -5.49 4.36 4.06
N LEU A 312 -5.12 3.27 3.38
CA LEU A 312 -5.30 3.09 1.94
C LEU A 312 -6.34 2.01 1.65
N ILE A 313 -7.43 2.40 0.99
CA ILE A 313 -8.52 1.50 0.56
C ILE A 313 -8.55 1.52 -0.97
N GLN A 314 -8.13 0.42 -1.61
CA GLN A 314 -7.98 0.40 -3.07
C GLN A 314 -8.37 -0.89 -3.78
N TYR A 315 -8.81 -0.79 -5.03
CA TYR A 315 -9.17 -1.95 -5.85
C TYR A 315 -10.26 -2.86 -5.21
N ASN A 316 -11.09 -2.31 -4.34
CA ASN A 316 -12.18 -3.07 -3.72
C ASN A 316 -13.49 -2.88 -4.50
N GLU A 317 -14.40 -3.83 -4.32
CA GLU A 317 -15.78 -3.73 -4.77
C GLU A 317 -16.72 -3.75 -3.57
N ALA A 318 -17.63 -2.78 -3.48
CA ALA A 318 -18.70 -2.77 -2.49
C ALA A 318 -20.07 -2.70 -3.18
N CYS A 319 -20.87 -3.75 -3.03
CA CYS A 319 -22.10 -3.89 -3.79
C CYS A 319 -23.27 -4.50 -3.01
N TYR A 320 -24.47 -4.08 -3.40
CA TYR A 320 -25.74 -4.62 -2.91
C TYR A 320 -25.92 -4.57 -1.39
N THR A 321 -25.30 -3.62 -0.68
CA THR A 321 -25.58 -3.40 0.74
C THR A 321 -27.07 -3.13 0.95
N ARG A 322 -27.61 -3.60 2.09
CA ARG A 322 -29.05 -3.56 2.37
C ARG A 322 -29.41 -2.48 3.37
N TYR A 323 -30.41 -1.68 3.02
CA TYR A 323 -31.05 -0.74 3.92
C TYR A 323 -32.17 -1.44 4.69
N ASN A 324 -32.17 -1.25 6.00
CA ASN A 324 -33.24 -1.71 6.87
C ASN A 324 -34.01 -0.51 7.42
N ASP A 325 -35.34 -0.56 7.35
CA ASP A 325 -36.24 0.37 8.01
C ASP A 325 -36.67 -0.16 9.39
N GLU A 326 -37.55 0.57 10.07
CA GLU A 326 -38.06 0.19 11.39
C GLU A 326 -38.80 -1.16 11.40
N THR A 327 -39.26 -1.64 10.24
CA THR A 327 -40.05 -2.87 10.13
C THR A 327 -39.19 -4.11 9.93
N ASN A 328 -37.99 -4.00 9.34
CA ASN A 328 -37.15 -5.15 9.02
C ASN A 328 -35.78 -5.15 9.72
N ALA A 329 -35.39 -4.05 10.37
CA ALA A 329 -34.19 -3.99 11.20
C ALA A 329 -34.33 -4.87 12.46
N TRP A 330 -33.23 -5.52 12.84
CA TRP A 330 -33.19 -6.41 14.01
C TRP A 330 -33.55 -5.74 15.35
N ASP A 331 -33.37 -4.42 15.46
CA ASP A 331 -33.63 -3.61 16.65
C ASP A 331 -34.81 -2.63 16.47
N GLY A 332 -35.55 -2.75 15.37
CA GLY A 332 -36.70 -1.89 15.06
C GLY A 332 -36.34 -0.44 14.77
N ARG A 333 -35.08 -0.16 14.39
CA ARG A 333 -34.62 1.20 14.05
C ARG A 333 -34.17 1.24 12.60
N ALA A 334 -34.62 2.25 11.88
CA ALA A 334 -34.12 2.51 10.54
C ALA A 334 -32.60 2.74 10.54
N ASP A 335 -31.94 2.22 9.52
CA ASP A 335 -30.50 2.34 9.37
C ASP A 335 -30.10 3.81 9.17
N ASN A 336 -29.01 4.19 9.84
CA ASN A 336 -28.38 5.49 9.62
C ASN A 336 -27.30 5.43 8.54
N ASP A 337 -26.74 4.22 8.37
CA ASP A 337 -25.66 3.85 7.46
C ASP A 337 -25.93 2.45 6.92
N ALA A 338 -25.73 2.24 5.63
CA ALA A 338 -25.77 0.93 4.95
C ALA A 338 -25.20 1.07 3.53
N GLY A 339 -24.13 1.86 3.38
CA GLY A 339 -23.47 2.11 2.10
C GLY A 339 -22.23 1.23 1.89
N GLY A 340 -21.48 1.54 0.85
CA GLY A 340 -20.24 0.83 0.50
C GLY A 340 -19.06 1.20 1.41
N PHE A 341 -18.38 2.28 1.07
CA PHE A 341 -17.13 2.69 1.71
C PHE A 341 -17.34 3.79 2.76
N ASP A 342 -16.44 3.89 3.72
CA ASP A 342 -16.51 4.95 4.72
C ASP A 342 -15.12 5.34 5.27
N SER A 343 -14.92 6.64 5.53
CA SER A 343 -13.82 7.20 6.31
C SER A 343 -14.40 7.79 7.60
N ASP A 344 -14.17 7.10 8.71
CA ASP A 344 -14.86 7.33 9.98
C ASP A 344 -13.99 8.20 10.93
N TYR A 345 -14.31 8.20 12.23
CA TYR A 345 -13.77 9.10 13.24
C TYR A 345 -12.27 8.97 13.41
N ASN A 346 -11.67 10.08 13.86
CA ASN A 346 -10.27 10.22 14.25
C ASN A 346 -9.29 9.77 13.17
N CYS A 347 -9.73 9.80 11.91
CA CYS A 347 -8.90 9.44 10.78
C CYS A 347 -8.15 10.66 10.23
N LYS A 348 -6.89 10.44 9.86
CA LYS A 348 -6.06 11.42 9.15
C LYS A 348 -5.63 10.84 7.81
N ASN A 349 -5.76 11.62 6.74
CA ASN A 349 -5.25 11.28 5.41
C ASN A 349 -5.73 9.92 4.86
N THR A 350 -6.99 9.53 5.11
CA THR A 350 -7.53 8.30 4.51
C THR A 350 -7.63 8.47 2.98
N ILE A 351 -7.06 7.55 2.21
CA ILE A 351 -7.11 7.52 0.75
C ILE A 351 -8.00 6.37 0.30
N ILE A 352 -9.04 6.69 -0.47
CA ILE A 352 -9.97 5.73 -1.07
C ILE A 352 -9.83 5.87 -2.59
N GLN A 353 -9.18 4.90 -3.24
CA GLN A 353 -8.85 4.99 -4.67
C GLN A 353 -9.06 3.71 -5.47
N TYR A 354 -9.40 3.81 -6.75
CA TYR A 354 -9.52 2.65 -7.65
C TYR A 354 -10.57 1.62 -7.23
N ASN A 355 -11.56 2.02 -6.43
CA ASN A 355 -12.64 1.15 -5.98
C ASN A 355 -13.87 1.28 -6.88
N TYR A 356 -14.72 0.27 -6.81
CA TYR A 356 -16.02 0.24 -7.46
C TYR A 356 -17.13 0.06 -6.43
N SER A 357 -18.08 1.00 -6.40
CA SER A 357 -19.24 0.96 -5.53
C SER A 357 -20.50 0.94 -6.37
N HIS A 358 -21.35 -0.08 -6.23
CA HIS A 358 -22.56 -0.11 -7.02
C HIS A 358 -23.77 -0.79 -6.38
N ASP A 359 -24.95 -0.30 -6.78
CA ASP A 359 -26.25 -0.88 -6.41
C ASP A 359 -26.44 -1.05 -4.89
N ASN A 360 -25.74 -0.24 -4.08
CA ASN A 360 -25.91 -0.17 -2.65
C ASN A 360 -27.21 0.59 -2.33
N GLU A 361 -28.03 0.08 -1.41
CA GLU A 361 -29.35 0.66 -1.11
C GLU A 361 -29.27 1.99 -0.34
N TYR A 362 -28.14 2.28 0.31
CA TYR A 362 -28.00 3.45 1.18
C TYR A 362 -26.61 4.12 1.14
N GLY A 363 -26.13 4.48 -0.05
CA GLY A 363 -24.91 5.25 -0.18
C GLY A 363 -23.77 4.57 -0.93
N GLY A 364 -22.98 5.35 -1.67
CA GLY A 364 -21.69 4.89 -2.19
C GLY A 364 -20.58 5.02 -1.15
N ILE A 365 -20.44 6.22 -0.58
CA ILE A 365 -19.39 6.53 0.38
C ILE A 365 -19.82 7.54 1.46
N LEU A 366 -19.37 7.29 2.69
CA LEU A 366 -19.49 8.19 3.84
C LEU A 366 -18.11 8.74 4.23
N ILE A 367 -18.04 10.02 4.56
CA ILE A 367 -16.88 10.64 5.22
C ILE A 367 -17.45 11.32 6.45
N CYS A 368 -17.01 10.93 7.65
CA CYS A 368 -17.69 11.42 8.83
C CYS A 368 -16.81 11.61 10.06
N CYS A 369 -17.20 12.63 10.83
CA CYS A 369 -16.80 12.79 12.21
C CYS A 369 -17.79 13.72 12.88
N MET A 370 -18.44 13.29 13.97
CA MET A 370 -19.32 14.18 14.72
C MET A 370 -18.53 15.37 15.28
N GLY A 371 -19.15 16.55 15.25
CA GLY A 371 -18.51 17.76 15.75
C GLY A 371 -18.32 17.81 17.28
N GLY A 372 -17.31 18.59 17.68
CA GLY A 372 -16.96 18.90 19.06
C GLY A 372 -16.09 17.87 19.80
N GLY A 373 -15.37 18.34 20.82
CA GLY A 373 -14.43 17.56 21.62
C GLY A 373 -13.08 17.40 20.93
N THR A 374 -12.45 16.24 21.10
CA THR A 374 -11.14 15.90 20.51
C THR A 374 -11.25 15.15 19.17
N ARG A 375 -12.47 14.99 18.65
CA ARG A 375 -12.76 14.16 17.47
C ARG A 375 -12.40 14.89 16.19
N PHE A 376 -11.93 14.16 15.18
CA PHE A 376 -11.57 14.75 13.89
C PHE A 376 -11.76 13.76 12.74
N ASN A 377 -11.90 14.25 11.51
CA ASN A 377 -11.58 13.53 10.29
C ASN A 377 -10.95 14.57 9.36
N ALA A 378 -9.70 14.40 8.98
CA ALA A 378 -8.93 15.43 8.31
C ALA A 378 -8.13 14.86 7.14
N GLY A 379 -8.15 15.55 6.00
CA GLY A 379 -7.31 15.17 4.85
C GLY A 379 -7.80 13.95 4.07
N THR A 380 -9.08 13.55 4.21
CA THR A 380 -9.60 12.38 3.47
C THR A 380 -9.59 12.66 1.96
N ILE A 381 -9.03 11.73 1.18
CA ILE A 381 -8.95 11.77 -0.29
C ILE A 381 -9.79 10.64 -0.89
N VAL A 382 -10.69 10.98 -1.80
CA VAL A 382 -11.48 10.01 -2.61
C VAL A 382 -11.19 10.27 -4.07
N ARG A 383 -10.43 9.36 -4.71
CA ARG A 383 -9.98 9.60 -6.08
C ARG A 383 -10.03 8.41 -7.00
N TYR A 384 -10.21 8.64 -8.30
CA TYR A 384 -10.17 7.56 -9.29
C TYR A 384 -11.08 6.38 -8.90
N ASN A 385 -12.28 6.60 -8.38
CA ASN A 385 -13.24 5.53 -8.11
C ASN A 385 -14.40 5.60 -9.11
N ILE A 386 -15.11 4.49 -9.27
CA ILE A 386 -16.34 4.41 -10.05
C ILE A 386 -17.52 4.13 -9.11
N PHE A 387 -18.53 4.98 -9.15
CA PHE A 387 -19.78 4.83 -8.41
C PHE A 387 -20.93 4.64 -9.40
N GLN A 388 -21.57 3.47 -9.42
CA GLN A 388 -22.69 3.16 -10.33
C GLN A 388 -23.96 2.85 -9.52
N ASN A 389 -25.04 3.61 -9.74
CA ASN A 389 -26.37 3.26 -9.24
C ASN A 389 -26.46 3.04 -7.72
N ASN A 390 -25.65 3.73 -6.92
CA ASN A 390 -25.84 3.75 -5.47
C ASN A 390 -27.10 4.57 -5.16
N GLN A 391 -28.01 4.02 -4.35
CA GLN A 391 -29.27 4.65 -4.00
C GLN A 391 -29.10 5.58 -2.79
N HIS A 392 -30.11 6.42 -2.55
CA HIS A 392 -30.18 7.45 -1.50
C HIS A 392 -29.14 8.58 -1.67
N HIS A 393 -27.86 8.25 -1.74
CA HIS A 393 -26.77 9.19 -1.95
C HIS A 393 -25.57 8.54 -2.64
N VAL A 394 -24.71 9.34 -3.28
CA VAL A 394 -23.40 8.86 -3.76
C VAL A 394 -22.33 9.24 -2.75
N PHE A 395 -22.07 10.55 -2.59
CA PHE A 395 -21.17 11.08 -1.56
C PHE A 395 -21.95 11.65 -0.39
N ARG A 396 -21.64 11.21 0.84
CA ARG A 396 -22.12 11.85 2.06
C ARG A 396 -20.96 12.27 2.95
N VAL A 397 -20.93 13.55 3.31
CA VAL A 397 -19.95 14.13 4.25
C VAL A 397 -20.70 14.61 5.49
N SER A 398 -20.47 14.00 6.66
CA SER A 398 -21.30 14.21 7.85
C SER A 398 -20.51 14.71 9.06
N GLY A 399 -21.02 15.76 9.72
CA GLY A 399 -20.38 16.34 10.91
C GLY A 399 -19.27 17.31 10.52
N GLN A 400 -18.13 17.32 11.22
CA GLN A 400 -17.01 18.24 10.97
C GLN A 400 -15.74 17.58 10.38
N PRO A 401 -15.82 16.78 9.30
CA PRO A 401 -14.64 16.55 8.47
C PRO A 401 -14.08 17.87 7.93
N VAL A 402 -12.76 17.95 7.84
CA VAL A 402 -12.02 19.10 7.31
C VAL A 402 -11.05 18.66 6.21
N ASP A 403 -10.79 19.55 5.26
CA ASP A 403 -9.81 19.34 4.18
C ASP A 403 -10.03 18.01 3.44
N THR A 404 -11.26 17.80 2.97
CA THR A 404 -11.64 16.61 2.22
C THR A 404 -11.48 16.87 0.72
N TYR A 405 -10.83 15.95 -0.01
CA TYR A 405 -10.58 16.08 -1.45
C TYR A 405 -11.24 14.93 -2.21
N ILE A 406 -12.16 15.24 -3.11
CA ILE A 406 -12.90 14.26 -3.91
C ILE A 406 -12.65 14.60 -5.37
N TYR A 407 -11.83 13.80 -6.07
CA TYR A 407 -11.43 14.14 -7.43
C TYR A 407 -11.21 12.98 -8.39
N ASN A 408 -11.31 13.22 -9.70
CA ASN A 408 -11.08 12.19 -10.72
C ASN A 408 -11.97 10.93 -10.57
N ASN A 409 -13.15 11.03 -9.97
CA ASN A 409 -14.10 9.92 -9.88
C ASN A 409 -15.11 9.94 -11.05
N ILE A 410 -15.72 8.80 -11.37
CA ILE A 410 -16.94 8.75 -12.19
C ILE A 410 -18.13 8.37 -11.32
N ILE A 411 -19.21 9.13 -11.47
CA ILE A 411 -20.47 8.93 -10.81
C ILE A 411 -21.51 8.69 -11.89
N TYR A 412 -22.19 7.55 -11.85
CA TYR A 412 -23.23 7.19 -12.79
C TYR A 412 -24.51 6.86 -12.04
N VAL A 413 -25.58 7.57 -12.41
CA VAL A 413 -26.94 7.36 -11.90
C VAL A 413 -27.84 7.11 -13.11
N ASP A 414 -28.43 5.92 -13.20
CA ASP A 414 -29.31 5.58 -14.31
C ASP A 414 -30.71 6.22 -14.21
N SER A 415 -31.51 6.02 -15.27
CA SER A 415 -32.86 6.60 -15.40
C SER A 415 -33.94 5.95 -14.54
N THR A 416 -33.62 4.82 -13.89
CA THR A 416 -34.53 4.13 -12.96
C THR A 416 -34.49 4.74 -11.57
N GLN A 417 -33.37 5.39 -11.20
CA GLN A 417 -33.20 6.01 -9.90
C GLN A 417 -34.01 7.30 -9.74
N GLN A 418 -34.45 7.54 -8.50
CA GLN A 418 -35.12 8.78 -8.10
C GLN A 418 -34.57 9.31 -6.79
N LYS A 419 -34.53 10.63 -6.65
CA LYS A 419 -34.19 11.34 -5.40
C LYS A 419 -32.79 11.03 -4.85
N THR A 420 -31.87 10.54 -5.68
CA THR A 420 -30.48 10.30 -5.28
C THR A 420 -29.76 11.62 -5.00
N ALA A 421 -29.22 11.79 -3.79
CA ALA A 421 -28.32 12.90 -3.50
C ALA A 421 -26.93 12.61 -4.07
N LEU A 422 -26.54 13.26 -5.17
CA LEU A 422 -25.21 13.09 -5.75
C LEU A 422 -24.13 13.50 -4.74
N VAL A 423 -24.39 14.58 -4.00
CA VAL A 423 -23.59 15.03 -2.85
C VAL A 423 -24.53 15.41 -1.71
N TRP A 424 -24.21 14.97 -0.49
CA TRP A 424 -24.93 15.35 0.72
C TRP A 424 -23.98 15.68 1.88
N HIS A 425 -23.91 16.95 2.26
CA HIS A 425 -23.28 17.42 3.48
C HIS A 425 -24.32 17.48 4.58
N LYS A 426 -24.22 16.58 5.56
CA LYS A 426 -25.24 16.38 6.61
C LYS A 426 -24.75 16.94 7.94
N ASN A 427 -25.62 17.68 8.63
CA ASN A 427 -25.37 18.06 10.01
C ASN A 427 -25.19 16.85 10.92
N TRP A 428 -24.08 16.85 11.68
CA TRP A 428 -23.93 15.96 12.83
C TRP A 428 -23.12 16.65 13.93
N ARG A 429 -23.82 17.51 14.68
CA ARG A 429 -23.23 18.47 15.64
C ARG A 429 -22.21 19.42 15.00
N GLY A 430 -22.45 19.79 13.76
CA GLY A 430 -21.54 20.56 12.94
C GLY A 430 -21.67 20.17 11.48
N TYR A 431 -21.01 20.94 10.63
CA TYR A 431 -21.03 20.78 9.18
C TYR A 431 -19.59 20.65 8.66
N PRO A 432 -19.42 20.00 7.49
CA PRO A 432 -18.11 19.88 6.87
C PRO A 432 -17.56 21.26 6.53
N ASP A 433 -16.24 21.36 6.54
CA ASP A 433 -15.51 22.56 6.13
C ASP A 433 -14.42 22.16 5.13
N SER A 434 -14.15 22.99 4.12
CA SER A 434 -13.05 22.75 3.17
C SER A 434 -13.19 21.40 2.43
N THR A 435 -14.33 21.17 1.78
CA THR A 435 -14.50 20.00 0.88
C THR A 435 -14.30 20.41 -0.59
N HIS A 436 -13.34 19.78 -1.27
CA HIS A 436 -12.91 20.11 -2.62
C HIS A 436 -13.37 19.02 -3.60
N TYR A 437 -14.16 19.41 -4.60
CA TYR A 437 -14.63 18.57 -5.68
C TYR A 437 -14.03 19.06 -7.00
N PHE A 438 -13.17 18.26 -7.62
CA PHE A 438 -12.61 18.63 -8.93
C PHE A 438 -12.34 17.43 -9.82
N ASN A 439 -12.31 17.64 -11.13
CA ASN A 439 -12.06 16.59 -12.12
C ASN A 439 -13.03 15.39 -12.08
N ASN A 440 -14.12 15.44 -11.32
CA ASN A 440 -15.09 14.35 -11.28
C ASN A 440 -16.00 14.39 -12.50
N VAL A 441 -16.56 13.25 -12.89
CA VAL A 441 -17.53 13.13 -13.97
C VAL A 441 -18.86 12.63 -13.39
N PHE A 442 -19.83 13.53 -13.27
CA PHE A 442 -21.20 13.22 -12.87
C PHE A 442 -22.07 12.97 -14.10
N ILE A 443 -22.51 11.72 -14.28
CA ILE A 443 -23.45 11.28 -15.31
C ILE A 443 -24.78 10.97 -14.62
N ASN A 444 -25.72 11.90 -14.69
CA ASN A 444 -27.02 11.77 -14.04
C ASN A 444 -28.15 11.57 -15.06
N GLN A 445 -28.75 10.40 -15.09
CA GLN A 445 -29.99 10.11 -15.83
C GLN A 445 -31.19 9.97 -14.89
N GLY A 446 -30.96 10.00 -13.58
CA GLY A 446 -31.98 9.87 -12.54
C GLY A 446 -32.81 11.13 -12.36
N LYS A 447 -34.04 10.94 -11.86
CA LYS A 447 -35.00 12.04 -11.65
C LYS A 447 -34.90 12.58 -10.22
N LEU A 448 -35.07 13.89 -10.06
CA LEU A 448 -35.06 14.57 -8.75
C LEU A 448 -33.75 14.34 -7.96
N SER A 449 -32.64 14.09 -8.67
CA SER A 449 -31.32 14.05 -8.06
C SER A 449 -30.97 15.42 -7.48
N SER A 450 -30.09 15.48 -6.49
CA SER A 450 -29.78 16.76 -5.81
C SER A 450 -28.35 16.85 -5.30
N TYR A 451 -27.87 18.08 -5.14
CA TYR A 451 -26.71 18.43 -4.33
C TYR A 451 -27.22 19.12 -3.05
N ARG A 452 -26.76 18.66 -1.88
CA ARG A 452 -27.25 19.14 -0.58
C ARG A 452 -26.08 19.55 0.29
N LEU A 453 -25.59 20.78 0.12
CA LEU A 453 -24.43 21.30 0.87
C LEU A 453 -24.81 21.87 2.26
N GLU A 454 -26.10 22.07 2.52
CA GLU A 454 -26.64 22.59 3.78
C GLU A 454 -25.87 23.85 4.27
N ARG A 455 -25.20 23.78 5.42
CA ARG A 455 -24.43 24.89 6.01
C ARG A 455 -22.92 24.64 6.02
N SER A 456 -22.44 23.72 5.18
CA SER A 456 -21.01 23.52 5.01
C SER A 456 -20.33 24.77 4.45
N SER A 457 -19.06 24.98 4.81
CA SER A 457 -18.28 26.17 4.47
C SER A 457 -17.04 25.82 3.65
N ASN A 458 -16.52 26.81 2.94
CA ASN A 458 -15.26 26.71 2.18
C ASN A 458 -15.19 25.54 1.17
N ASN A 459 -16.34 25.09 0.67
CA ASN A 459 -16.36 24.05 -0.36
C ASN A 459 -15.95 24.63 -1.70
N VAL A 460 -15.22 23.84 -2.50
CA VAL A 460 -14.77 24.22 -3.83
C VAL A 460 -15.29 23.20 -4.83
N PHE A 461 -15.92 23.68 -5.90
CA PHE A 461 -16.21 22.88 -7.09
C PHE A 461 -15.45 23.51 -8.27
N SER A 462 -14.63 22.72 -8.96
CA SER A 462 -13.83 23.21 -10.07
C SER A 462 -13.52 22.10 -11.07
N HIS A 463 -13.69 22.35 -12.36
CA HIS A 463 -13.31 21.39 -13.42
C HIS A 463 -14.03 20.04 -13.33
N ASN A 464 -15.25 20.00 -12.78
CA ASN A 464 -16.08 18.79 -12.84
C ASN A 464 -16.86 18.73 -14.16
N VAL A 465 -17.39 17.55 -14.47
CA VAL A 465 -18.32 17.35 -15.59
C VAL A 465 -19.70 17.04 -15.03
N PHE A 466 -20.72 17.75 -15.50
CA PHE A 466 -22.12 17.53 -15.14
C PHE A 466 -22.91 17.23 -16.42
N TYR A 467 -23.17 15.96 -16.67
CA TYR A 467 -23.79 15.49 -17.90
C TYR A 467 -25.08 14.70 -17.62
N GLY A 468 -26.11 14.96 -18.44
CA GLY A 468 -27.44 14.33 -18.35
C GLY A 468 -28.51 15.27 -17.79
N ILE A 469 -29.46 14.72 -17.04
CA ILE A 469 -30.52 15.48 -16.36
C ILE A 469 -29.90 16.34 -15.27
N THR A 470 -30.15 17.65 -15.32
CA THR A 470 -29.70 18.58 -14.28
C THR A 470 -30.33 18.24 -12.93
N ALA A 471 -29.50 18.12 -11.91
CA ALA A 471 -29.92 17.87 -10.54
C ALA A 471 -30.25 19.19 -9.81
N ASP A 472 -31.10 19.10 -8.80
CA ASP A 472 -31.45 20.26 -7.96
C ASP A 472 -30.22 20.78 -7.21
N ASN A 473 -30.08 22.11 -7.18
CA ASN A 473 -28.98 22.83 -6.54
C ASN A 473 -27.57 22.43 -7.06
N GLU A 474 -27.43 22.09 -8.35
CA GLU A 474 -26.12 21.90 -8.96
C GLU A 474 -25.16 23.04 -8.58
N PRO A 475 -23.97 22.73 -8.04
CA PRO A 475 -23.06 23.73 -7.49
C PRO A 475 -22.47 24.62 -8.58
N ASP A 476 -22.08 25.84 -8.18
CA ASP A 476 -21.32 26.72 -9.06
C ASP A 476 -19.91 26.14 -9.25
N ASP A 477 -19.53 25.92 -10.51
CA ASP A 477 -18.22 25.45 -10.93
C ASP A 477 -17.84 26.26 -12.19
N PRO A 478 -16.94 27.24 -12.06
CA PRO A 478 -16.63 28.16 -13.16
C PRO A 478 -15.92 27.48 -14.34
N ASN A 479 -15.42 26.26 -14.14
CA ASN A 479 -14.69 25.49 -15.15
C ASN A 479 -15.42 24.19 -15.53
N LYS A 480 -16.72 24.08 -15.24
CA LYS A 480 -17.47 22.86 -15.52
C LYS A 480 -17.59 22.57 -17.01
N LEU A 481 -17.62 21.29 -17.35
CA LEU A 481 -18.06 20.82 -18.65
C LEU A 481 -19.46 20.23 -18.53
N ILE A 482 -20.29 20.47 -19.53
CA ILE A 482 -21.64 19.90 -19.65
C ILE A 482 -21.78 19.01 -20.90
N LEU A 483 -20.68 18.82 -21.63
CA LEU A 483 -20.63 17.97 -22.81
C LEU A 483 -20.64 16.50 -22.43
N ASP A 484 -21.07 15.65 -23.36
CA ASP A 484 -20.94 14.20 -23.23
C ASP A 484 -19.47 13.85 -22.94
N PRO A 485 -19.16 13.14 -21.84
CA PRO A 485 -17.80 12.73 -21.51
C PRO A 485 -17.19 11.75 -22.52
N GLN A 486 -17.99 11.20 -23.45
CA GLN A 486 -17.57 10.24 -24.47
C GLN A 486 -16.86 9.01 -23.86
N LEU A 487 -17.51 8.40 -22.86
CA LEU A 487 -17.08 7.10 -22.35
C LEU A 487 -17.53 5.98 -23.30
N GLU A 488 -16.88 4.80 -23.23
CA GLU A 488 -17.18 3.67 -24.12
C GLU A 488 -18.64 3.23 -24.05
N ASN A 489 -19.12 2.86 -22.86
CA ASN A 489 -20.48 2.39 -22.60
C ASN A 489 -20.82 2.47 -21.09
N PRO A 490 -20.95 3.68 -20.51
CA PRO A 490 -21.08 3.86 -19.06
C PRO A 490 -22.42 3.31 -18.55
N GLY A 491 -22.43 2.81 -17.31
CA GLY A 491 -23.62 2.21 -16.69
C GLY A 491 -23.83 0.73 -16.99
N LYS A 492 -22.83 0.07 -17.60
CA LYS A 492 -22.83 -1.38 -17.90
C LYS A 492 -21.86 -2.18 -17.05
N GLY A 493 -21.32 -1.61 -15.98
CA GLY A 493 -20.53 -2.36 -15.00
C GLY A 493 -21.38 -3.46 -14.38
N GLY A 494 -20.87 -4.70 -14.38
CA GLY A 494 -21.44 -5.84 -13.67
C GLY A 494 -20.77 -5.98 -12.30
N ASN A 495 -20.73 -7.20 -11.76
CA ASN A 495 -19.91 -7.50 -10.59
C ASN A 495 -18.46 -7.70 -11.05
N GLY A 496 -17.49 -7.21 -10.29
CA GLY A 496 -16.06 -7.30 -10.61
C GLY A 496 -15.53 -6.08 -11.36
N LEU A 497 -14.31 -5.65 -11.00
CA LEU A 497 -13.61 -4.51 -11.60
C LEU A 497 -13.32 -4.72 -13.10
N GLU A 498 -13.16 -5.97 -13.53
CA GLU A 498 -12.91 -6.36 -14.92
C GLU A 498 -14.09 -6.02 -15.86
N THR A 499 -15.27 -5.74 -15.32
CA THR A 499 -16.47 -5.42 -16.10
C THR A 499 -16.59 -3.92 -16.43
N LEU A 500 -15.64 -3.10 -15.98
CA LEU A 500 -15.77 -1.64 -15.98
C LEU A 500 -15.29 -0.95 -17.25
N SER A 501 -14.88 -1.69 -18.29
CA SER A 501 -14.34 -1.11 -19.53
C SER A 501 -15.26 -0.08 -20.20
N GLY A 502 -16.57 -0.14 -19.96
CA GLY A 502 -17.54 0.88 -20.39
C GLY A 502 -17.29 2.29 -19.83
N TYR A 503 -16.50 2.42 -18.76
CA TYR A 503 -16.13 3.69 -18.15
C TYR A 503 -14.82 4.29 -18.67
N LYS A 504 -14.11 3.58 -19.56
CA LYS A 504 -12.93 4.12 -20.21
C LYS A 504 -13.33 5.26 -21.16
N SER A 505 -12.53 6.30 -21.22
CA SER A 505 -12.76 7.42 -22.13
C SER A 505 -12.30 7.09 -23.55
N LYS A 506 -13.11 7.48 -24.54
CA LYS A 506 -12.74 7.41 -25.96
C LYS A 506 -11.60 8.38 -26.26
N SER A 507 -10.81 8.12 -27.29
CA SER A 507 -9.64 8.94 -27.68
C SER A 507 -9.97 10.41 -27.95
N GLY A 508 -11.17 10.71 -28.49
CA GLY A 508 -11.66 12.06 -28.77
C GLY A 508 -12.36 12.77 -27.61
N SER A 509 -12.34 12.18 -26.41
CA SER A 509 -13.10 12.67 -25.25
C SER A 509 -12.70 14.09 -24.84
N PRO A 510 -13.66 14.96 -24.47
CA PRO A 510 -13.38 16.30 -23.95
C PRO A 510 -12.72 16.31 -22.56
N LEU A 511 -12.57 15.13 -21.93
CA LEU A 511 -11.91 14.99 -20.63
C LEU A 511 -10.38 15.12 -20.72
N LYS A 512 -9.82 14.95 -21.91
CA LYS A 512 -8.37 14.98 -22.17
C LYS A 512 -7.79 16.37 -21.94
N GLY A 513 -6.80 16.48 -21.05
CA GLY A 513 -6.02 17.68 -20.71
C GLY A 513 -6.85 18.86 -20.18
N SER A 514 -8.06 18.60 -19.70
CA SER A 514 -9.04 19.63 -19.31
C SER A 514 -9.26 19.72 -17.80
N GLY A 515 -8.54 18.96 -16.99
CA GLY A 515 -8.63 18.92 -15.54
C GLY A 515 -7.79 19.97 -14.82
N TYR A 516 -8.11 20.15 -13.54
CA TYR A 516 -7.36 20.87 -12.53
C TYR A 516 -6.14 20.06 -12.05
N THR A 517 -5.09 20.75 -11.60
CA THR A 517 -3.88 20.12 -11.06
C THR A 517 -4.18 19.28 -9.83
N LEU A 518 -3.57 18.09 -9.75
CA LEU A 518 -3.71 17.20 -8.60
C LEU A 518 -2.98 17.77 -7.36
N PRO A 519 -3.58 17.73 -6.16
CA PRO A 519 -2.98 18.29 -4.94
C PRO A 519 -1.84 17.42 -4.37
N ASP A 520 -1.73 16.18 -4.82
CA ASP A 520 -0.77 15.19 -4.36
C ASP A 520 -0.30 14.28 -5.51
N HIS A 521 0.72 13.47 -5.22
CA HIS A 521 1.30 12.58 -6.23
C HIS A 521 0.40 11.35 -6.47
N VAL A 522 0.06 11.13 -7.74
CA VAL A 522 -0.69 9.97 -8.22
C VAL A 522 0.13 9.28 -9.29
N SER A 523 0.48 8.02 -9.06
CA SER A 523 1.35 7.27 -9.98
C SER A 523 0.62 6.80 -11.24
N HIS A 524 -0.67 6.49 -11.16
CA HIS A 524 -1.44 5.97 -12.28
C HIS A 524 -2.94 6.24 -12.16
N ASP A 525 -3.69 6.00 -13.23
CA ASP A 525 -5.15 6.09 -13.27
C ASP A 525 -5.85 4.78 -12.85
N PHE A 526 -7.17 4.71 -12.99
CA PHE A 526 -7.94 3.50 -12.65
C PHE A 526 -7.56 2.28 -13.48
N TRP A 527 -7.07 2.48 -14.71
CA TRP A 527 -6.66 1.42 -15.63
C TRP A 527 -5.20 1.02 -15.46
N GLY A 528 -4.51 1.60 -14.46
CA GLY A 528 -3.09 1.42 -14.22
C GLY A 528 -2.20 2.29 -15.12
N THR A 529 -2.75 3.13 -16.00
CA THR A 529 -1.96 3.99 -16.91
C THR A 529 -1.17 5.02 -16.10
N LEU A 530 0.15 5.06 -16.28
CA LEU A 530 1.02 5.96 -15.54
C LEU A 530 0.66 7.44 -15.79
N ILE A 531 0.62 8.22 -14.71
CA ILE A 531 0.34 9.66 -14.75
C ILE A 531 1.66 10.41 -14.61
N SER A 532 1.96 11.27 -15.59
CA SER A 532 3.06 12.23 -15.47
C SER A 532 2.55 13.50 -14.78
N PRO A 533 3.17 13.95 -13.66
CA PRO A 533 2.78 15.17 -12.95
C PRO A 533 3.12 16.44 -13.75
N PHE A 534 3.90 16.31 -14.82
CA PHE A 534 4.32 17.42 -15.68
C PHE A 534 3.36 17.68 -16.84
N ARG A 535 2.28 16.87 -16.94
CA ARG A 535 1.25 17.03 -17.96
C ARG A 535 -0.01 17.65 -17.37
N LYS A 536 -0.84 18.22 -18.24
CA LYS A 536 -2.19 18.63 -17.85
C LYS A 536 -2.98 17.41 -17.41
N THR A 537 -3.64 17.54 -16.28
CA THR A 537 -4.47 16.49 -15.69
C THR A 537 -5.72 16.25 -16.54
N ASP A 538 -6.10 14.99 -16.70
CA ASP A 538 -7.36 14.59 -17.33
C ASP A 538 -8.51 14.59 -16.30
N ARG A 539 -9.75 14.74 -16.76
CA ARG A 539 -10.93 14.56 -15.89
C ARG A 539 -11.38 13.09 -15.86
N GLY A 540 -11.98 12.68 -14.76
CA GLY A 540 -12.47 11.31 -14.56
C GLY A 540 -11.35 10.31 -14.32
N VAL A 541 -11.61 9.05 -14.64
CA VAL A 541 -10.75 7.92 -14.24
C VAL A 541 -9.74 7.46 -15.31
N THR A 542 -9.75 8.09 -16.49
CA THR A 542 -8.87 7.73 -17.62
C THR A 542 -7.81 8.80 -17.80
N THR A 543 -6.57 8.36 -17.93
CA THR A 543 -5.44 9.19 -18.32
C THR A 543 -5.05 8.87 -19.76
N PHE A 544 -4.89 9.92 -20.57
CA PHE A 544 -4.42 9.81 -21.93
C PHE A 544 -2.90 9.95 -21.93
N ASN A 545 -2.14 8.92 -21.56
CA ASN A 545 -0.67 8.94 -21.56
C ASN A 545 -0.05 7.76 -22.34
N ASP A 546 -0.75 7.20 -23.32
CA ASP A 546 -0.27 6.04 -24.09
C ASP A 546 0.38 6.50 -25.41
N PHE A 547 1.61 6.03 -25.70
CA PHE A 547 2.29 6.22 -27.00
C PHE A 547 1.50 5.71 -28.20
N ARG A 548 0.48 4.88 -27.98
CA ARG A 548 -0.44 4.40 -29.01
C ARG A 548 -1.48 5.45 -29.44
N ASP A 549 -1.58 6.58 -28.73
CA ASP A 549 -2.34 7.74 -29.19
C ASP A 549 -1.51 8.52 -30.24
N GLU A 550 -1.95 8.49 -31.50
CA GLU A 550 -1.28 9.15 -32.63
C GLU A 550 -1.02 10.65 -32.39
N GLN A 551 -1.85 11.33 -31.60
CA GLN A 551 -1.63 12.75 -31.27
C GLN A 551 -0.51 12.96 -30.25
N GLN A 552 -0.29 12.01 -29.32
CA GLN A 552 0.84 12.08 -28.39
C GLN A 552 2.14 11.60 -29.02
N ALA A 553 2.08 10.62 -29.91
CA ALA A 553 3.23 10.18 -30.69
C ALA A 553 3.90 11.34 -31.46
N ALA A 554 3.14 12.36 -31.87
CA ALA A 554 3.68 13.57 -32.50
C ALA A 554 4.50 14.46 -31.54
N GLN A 555 4.16 14.52 -30.25
CA GLN A 555 4.90 15.29 -29.24
C GLN A 555 6.22 14.60 -28.85
N TYR A 556 6.29 13.27 -28.98
CA TYR A 556 7.49 12.44 -28.80
C TYR A 556 8.08 11.97 -30.13
N ALA A 557 7.80 12.69 -31.22
CA ALA A 557 8.44 12.44 -32.48
C ALA A 557 9.96 12.58 -32.27
N LYS A 558 10.72 11.61 -32.78
CA LYS A 558 12.19 11.69 -32.77
C LYS A 558 12.59 12.89 -33.63
N ASN A 559 12.99 13.97 -32.96
CA ASN A 559 13.31 15.23 -33.62
C ASN A 559 14.75 15.23 -34.18
N TYR A 560 15.60 14.32 -33.70
CA TYR A 560 17.00 14.22 -34.09
C TYR A 560 17.37 12.78 -34.43
N SER A 561 18.26 12.61 -35.41
CA SER A 561 19.00 11.36 -35.55
C SER A 561 20.07 11.28 -34.45
N VAL A 562 20.43 10.06 -34.04
CA VAL A 562 21.36 9.84 -32.93
C VAL A 562 22.77 9.62 -33.46
N GLY A 563 23.69 10.50 -33.08
CA GLY A 563 25.13 10.27 -33.20
C GLY A 563 25.66 9.46 -32.02
N PHE A 564 26.70 8.66 -32.26
CA PHE A 564 27.33 7.81 -31.26
C PHE A 564 28.87 7.90 -31.34
N ARG A 565 29.54 8.00 -30.19
CA ARG A 565 31.01 7.89 -30.07
C ARG A 565 31.35 6.99 -28.89
N ALA A 566 32.07 5.91 -29.15
CA ALA A 566 32.45 4.95 -28.11
C ALA A 566 33.80 5.27 -27.47
N ASP A 567 34.00 4.74 -26.26
CA ASP A 567 35.29 4.64 -25.56
C ASP A 567 36.04 5.97 -25.36
N VAL A 568 35.28 7.04 -25.11
CA VAL A 568 35.80 8.37 -24.82
C VAL A 568 36.45 8.40 -23.43
N SER A 569 37.66 8.94 -23.37
CA SER A 569 38.42 9.02 -22.12
C SER A 569 38.03 10.26 -21.32
N TYR A 570 37.58 10.07 -20.07
CA TYR A 570 37.14 11.15 -19.18
C TYR A 570 37.85 11.17 -17.81
N LEU A 571 38.64 10.15 -17.49
CA LEU A 571 39.41 10.07 -16.24
C LEU A 571 40.93 10.15 -16.46
N GLY A 572 41.36 10.43 -17.69
CA GLY A 572 42.75 10.40 -18.11
C GLY A 572 43.15 9.10 -18.83
N PRO A 573 44.32 9.10 -19.49
CA PRO A 573 44.80 7.97 -20.31
C PRO A 573 45.21 6.75 -19.49
N ASP A 574 45.54 6.94 -18.21
CA ASP A 574 45.92 5.92 -17.23
C ASP A 574 44.73 5.09 -16.70
N ARG A 575 43.51 5.58 -16.91
CA ARG A 575 42.28 4.95 -16.44
C ARG A 575 41.61 4.16 -17.57
N SER A 576 41.30 2.89 -17.31
CA SER A 576 40.59 2.01 -18.25
C SER A 576 39.10 2.30 -18.33
N GLU A 577 38.53 2.97 -17.33
CA GLU A 577 37.13 3.36 -17.32
C GLU A 577 36.88 4.48 -18.35
N LYS A 578 36.04 4.19 -19.35
CA LYS A 578 35.67 5.09 -20.45
C LYS A 578 34.19 5.45 -20.42
N LEU A 579 33.76 6.33 -21.30
CA LEU A 579 32.34 6.63 -21.53
C LEU A 579 31.95 6.52 -23.00
N ASP A 580 30.67 6.27 -23.26
CA ASP A 580 30.07 6.30 -24.59
C ASP A 580 29.12 7.50 -24.68
N LEU A 581 29.27 8.29 -25.75
CA LEU A 581 28.44 9.45 -26.02
C LEU A 581 27.33 9.11 -27.01
N TYR A 582 26.11 9.54 -26.68
CA TYR A 582 24.96 9.61 -27.57
C TYR A 582 24.56 11.07 -27.68
N PHE A 583 24.36 11.61 -28.89
CA PHE A 583 24.08 13.04 -29.05
C PHE A 583 23.18 13.31 -30.25
N PRO A 584 22.37 14.39 -30.20
CA PRO A 584 21.51 14.77 -31.32
C PRO A 584 22.35 15.22 -32.52
N GLN A 585 21.95 14.77 -33.71
CA GLN A 585 22.47 15.24 -34.99
C GLN A 585 21.42 16.08 -35.72
N ASN A 586 21.88 16.88 -36.71
CA ASN A 586 21.05 17.80 -37.50
C ASN A 586 20.43 18.95 -36.69
N ALA A 587 21.05 19.31 -35.57
CA ALA A 587 20.71 20.48 -34.76
C ALA A 587 20.87 21.80 -35.52
N ALA A 588 20.00 22.76 -35.24
CA ALA A 588 20.12 24.11 -35.78
C ALA A 588 21.41 24.80 -35.30
N ALA A 589 21.87 25.81 -36.04
CA ALA A 589 23.06 26.57 -35.65
C ALA A 589 22.80 27.31 -34.32
N GLY A 590 23.71 27.18 -33.35
CA GLY A 590 23.60 27.81 -32.03
C GLY A 590 22.67 27.09 -31.04
N GLU A 591 22.05 25.98 -31.42
CA GLU A 591 21.23 25.17 -30.52
C GLU A 591 22.11 24.44 -29.49
N LEU A 592 21.77 24.58 -28.21
CA LEU A 592 22.41 23.90 -27.08
C LEU A 592 21.45 22.88 -26.46
N PHE A 593 22.01 21.78 -25.98
CA PHE A 593 21.27 20.65 -25.44
C PHE A 593 21.56 20.44 -23.95
N PRO A 594 20.57 20.09 -23.12
CA PRO A 594 20.85 19.52 -21.81
C PRO A 594 21.63 18.21 -21.94
N ALA A 595 22.37 17.83 -20.89
CA ALA A 595 23.13 16.57 -20.87
C ALA A 595 22.69 15.64 -19.74
N VAL A 596 22.90 14.34 -19.92
CA VAL A 596 22.56 13.30 -18.94
C VAL A 596 23.70 12.31 -18.78
N VAL A 597 24.17 12.11 -17.55
CA VAL A 597 25.09 11.01 -17.22
C VAL A 597 24.29 9.74 -16.95
N MET A 598 24.64 8.64 -17.60
CA MET A 598 23.99 7.34 -17.45
C MET A 598 24.92 6.36 -16.73
N ILE A 599 24.45 5.77 -15.63
CA ILE A 599 25.27 4.94 -14.76
C ILE A 599 24.73 3.52 -14.70
N HIS A 600 25.56 2.57 -15.13
CA HIS A 600 25.16 1.17 -15.17
C HIS A 600 25.10 0.52 -13.78
N GLY A 601 24.21 -0.46 -13.64
CA GLY A 601 24.13 -1.32 -12.46
C GLY A 601 25.17 -2.44 -12.47
N GLY A 602 25.01 -3.42 -11.58
CA GLY A 602 25.89 -4.60 -11.47
C GLY A 602 26.52 -4.82 -10.09
N GLY A 603 25.89 -4.29 -9.03
CA GLY A 603 26.29 -4.52 -7.65
C GLY A 603 27.73 -4.09 -7.34
N TRP A 604 28.23 -3.09 -8.05
CA TRP A 604 29.61 -2.56 -8.01
C TRP A 604 30.72 -3.57 -8.35
N VAL A 605 30.40 -4.81 -8.70
CA VAL A 605 31.38 -5.86 -9.08
C VAL A 605 31.45 -6.10 -10.59
N GLY A 606 30.46 -5.61 -11.33
CA GLY A 606 30.34 -5.75 -12.77
C GLY A 606 29.46 -4.65 -13.35
N GLY A 607 29.25 -4.68 -14.66
CA GLY A 607 28.62 -3.56 -15.34
C GLY A 607 29.39 -3.15 -16.58
N ASP A 608 28.70 -2.55 -17.55
CA ASP A 608 29.37 -1.87 -18.65
C ASP A 608 28.44 -0.80 -19.25
N LYS A 609 29.03 0.31 -19.68
CA LYS A 609 28.39 1.44 -20.37
C LYS A 609 27.64 1.07 -21.66
N ALA A 610 28.03 -0.02 -22.32
CA ALA A 610 27.45 -0.47 -23.60
C ALA A 610 26.34 -1.52 -23.43
N ARG A 611 25.86 -1.76 -22.20
CA ARG A 611 24.74 -2.67 -21.94
C ARG A 611 23.45 -2.22 -22.64
N LYS A 612 22.56 -3.18 -22.90
CA LYS A 612 21.30 -2.95 -23.67
C LYS A 612 20.45 -1.82 -23.06
N ARG A 613 20.35 -1.74 -21.73
CA ARG A 613 19.57 -0.71 -21.03
C ARG A 613 20.16 0.69 -21.27
N GLU A 614 21.46 0.85 -21.05
CA GLU A 614 22.19 2.11 -21.21
C GLU A 614 22.12 2.60 -22.66
N LYS A 615 22.29 1.68 -23.62
CA LYS A 615 22.12 1.98 -25.04
C LYS A 615 20.69 2.43 -25.36
N ASN A 616 19.68 1.73 -24.83
CA ASN A 616 18.28 2.10 -25.01
C ASN A 616 17.99 3.51 -24.45
N ILE A 617 18.42 3.81 -23.22
CA ILE A 617 18.24 5.13 -22.61
C ILE A 617 18.95 6.21 -23.44
N GLY A 618 20.22 5.98 -23.81
CA GLY A 618 21.02 6.93 -24.59
C GLY A 618 20.41 7.25 -25.95
N GLU A 619 19.93 6.24 -26.68
CA GLU A 619 19.26 6.43 -27.97
C GLU A 619 17.93 7.18 -27.83
N ILE A 620 17.13 6.86 -26.81
CA ILE A 620 15.86 7.55 -26.53
C ILE A 620 16.14 9.02 -26.23
N LEU A 621 16.96 9.32 -25.22
CA LEU A 621 17.22 10.68 -24.79
C LEU A 621 17.89 11.50 -25.90
N ALA A 622 18.88 10.97 -26.60
CA ALA A 622 19.53 11.68 -27.70
C ALA A 622 18.58 12.01 -28.85
N SER A 623 17.65 11.12 -29.19
CA SER A 623 16.62 11.40 -30.20
C SER A 623 15.61 12.48 -29.78
N HIS A 624 15.60 12.86 -28.50
CA HIS A 624 14.79 13.93 -27.92
C HIS A 624 15.62 15.16 -27.49
N GLY A 625 16.84 15.31 -28.01
CA GLY A 625 17.65 16.51 -27.82
C GLY A 625 18.40 16.54 -26.49
N TYR A 626 19.03 15.42 -26.11
CA TYR A 626 19.94 15.34 -24.96
C TYR A 626 21.32 14.80 -25.38
N VAL A 627 22.40 15.34 -24.82
CA VAL A 627 23.71 14.70 -24.90
C VAL A 627 23.86 13.73 -23.74
N CYS A 628 24.03 12.44 -24.02
CA CYS A 628 24.10 11.41 -22.99
C CYS A 628 25.50 10.81 -22.91
N ALA A 629 26.04 10.69 -21.69
CA ALA A 629 27.30 10.01 -21.43
C ALA A 629 27.05 8.75 -20.59
N SER A 630 27.15 7.58 -21.21
CA SER A 630 27.13 6.29 -20.50
C SER A 630 28.52 5.98 -19.96
N ILE A 631 28.69 5.84 -18.66
CA ILE A 631 30.02 5.79 -18.04
C ILE A 631 30.34 4.40 -17.46
N ASN A 632 31.58 3.96 -17.63
CA ASN A 632 32.20 2.98 -16.75
C ASN A 632 32.82 3.72 -15.55
N TYR A 633 32.82 3.07 -14.39
CA TYR A 633 33.40 3.58 -13.14
C TYR A 633 34.21 2.49 -12.44
N LYS A 634 35.03 2.86 -11.46
CA LYS A 634 35.83 1.88 -10.70
C LYS A 634 34.93 0.84 -10.04
N LEU A 635 35.11 -0.43 -10.44
CA LEU A 635 34.45 -1.59 -9.84
C LEU A 635 35.29 -2.15 -8.69
N ILE A 636 34.63 -2.87 -7.78
CA ILE A 636 35.25 -3.55 -6.64
C ILE A 636 36.32 -4.53 -7.14
N ASP A 637 37.54 -4.36 -6.63
CA ASP A 637 38.66 -5.29 -6.81
C ASP A 637 39.19 -5.77 -5.44
N GLU A 638 40.45 -5.48 -5.12
CA GLU A 638 41.13 -5.82 -3.87
C GLU A 638 40.92 -4.75 -2.77
N SER A 639 40.63 -3.50 -3.14
CA SER A 639 40.46 -2.38 -2.19
C SER A 639 39.01 -1.87 -2.13
N PRO A 640 38.60 -1.20 -1.05
CA PRO A 640 37.30 -0.52 -0.98
C PRO A 640 37.22 0.61 -2.01
N VAL A 641 36.16 0.64 -2.81
CA VAL A 641 36.05 1.56 -3.96
C VAL A 641 35.00 2.65 -3.78
N TRP A 642 34.20 2.64 -2.71
CA TRP A 642 33.07 3.55 -2.50
C TRP A 642 33.34 5.03 -2.87
N LYS A 643 34.39 5.62 -2.31
CA LYS A 643 34.75 7.02 -2.58
C LYS A 643 35.26 7.23 -4.00
N GLN A 644 36.05 6.29 -4.52
CA GLN A 644 36.61 6.38 -5.87
C GLN A 644 35.51 6.30 -6.93
N THR A 645 34.56 5.38 -6.76
CA THR A 645 33.43 5.21 -7.67
C THR A 645 32.60 6.49 -7.77
N ILE A 646 32.30 7.15 -6.64
CA ILE A 646 31.56 8.43 -6.64
C ILE A 646 32.37 9.54 -7.31
N SER A 647 33.68 9.63 -7.00
CA SER A 647 34.58 10.61 -7.62
C SER A 647 34.69 10.44 -9.13
N ASP A 648 34.77 9.20 -9.62
CA ASP A 648 34.75 8.90 -11.05
C ASP A 648 33.47 9.44 -11.69
N CYS A 649 32.29 9.10 -11.14
CA CYS A 649 31.02 9.59 -11.66
C CYS A 649 30.91 11.14 -11.63
N LYS A 650 31.43 11.80 -10.58
CA LYS A 650 31.49 13.27 -10.49
C LYS A 650 32.39 13.88 -11.58
N ASN A 651 33.48 13.21 -11.97
CA ASN A 651 34.33 13.67 -13.07
C ASN A 651 33.65 13.54 -14.43
N ALA A 652 32.74 12.59 -14.64
CA ALA A 652 31.96 12.52 -15.89
C ALA A 652 31.07 13.76 -16.09
N ILE A 653 30.47 14.26 -15.01
CA ILE A 653 29.68 15.51 -15.05
C ILE A 653 30.58 16.69 -15.43
N ARG A 654 31.78 16.77 -14.83
CA ARG A 654 32.74 17.82 -15.15
C ARG A 654 33.25 17.73 -16.58
N PHE A 655 33.50 16.53 -17.08
CA PHE A 655 33.86 16.29 -18.47
C PHE A 655 32.80 16.86 -19.42
N LEU A 656 31.51 16.63 -19.15
CA LEU A 656 30.43 17.21 -19.97
C LEU A 656 30.43 18.74 -19.97
N ARG A 657 30.77 19.37 -18.82
CA ARG A 657 30.92 20.83 -18.73
C ARG A 657 32.14 21.34 -19.49
N ASP A 658 33.26 20.62 -19.40
CA ASP A 658 34.50 20.94 -20.10
C ASP A 658 34.33 20.83 -21.62
N GLN A 659 33.55 19.84 -22.08
CA GLN A 659 33.28 19.57 -23.49
C GLN A 659 32.03 20.29 -24.02
N ALA A 660 31.50 21.26 -23.27
CA ALA A 660 30.21 21.86 -23.56
C ALA A 660 30.15 22.54 -24.93
N ASP A 661 31.22 23.24 -25.34
CA ASP A 661 31.27 23.90 -26.64
C ASP A 661 31.31 22.88 -27.80
N GLU A 662 32.11 21.82 -27.68
CA GLU A 662 32.24 20.79 -28.72
C GLU A 662 30.93 20.00 -28.89
N LEU A 663 30.34 19.60 -27.77
CA LEU A 663 29.15 18.77 -27.74
C LEU A 663 27.84 19.58 -27.77
N ARG A 664 27.94 20.92 -27.83
CA ARG A 664 26.81 21.86 -27.77
C ARG A 664 25.93 21.63 -26.54
N ILE A 665 26.54 21.47 -25.38
CA ILE A 665 25.84 21.25 -24.10
C ILE A 665 25.56 22.59 -23.44
N ASN A 666 24.37 22.73 -22.86
CA ASN A 666 24.13 23.73 -21.83
C ASN A 666 24.70 23.23 -20.50
N ALA A 667 25.89 23.73 -20.11
CA ALA A 667 26.65 23.27 -18.94
C ALA A 667 25.93 23.42 -17.59
N GLU A 668 24.87 24.24 -17.54
CA GLU A 668 24.01 24.45 -16.36
C GLU A 668 22.83 23.47 -16.28
N LYS A 669 22.64 22.62 -17.29
CA LYS A 669 21.49 21.71 -17.42
C LYS A 669 21.97 20.27 -17.56
N ILE A 670 22.49 19.70 -16.47
CA ILE A 670 23.00 18.32 -16.45
C ILE A 670 22.17 17.48 -15.46
N GLY A 671 21.56 16.41 -15.95
CA GLY A 671 20.90 15.40 -15.14
C GLY A 671 21.71 14.12 -15.01
N VAL A 672 21.21 13.19 -14.20
CA VAL A 672 21.77 11.84 -14.05
C VAL A 672 20.66 10.79 -13.99
N ILE A 673 20.91 9.63 -14.58
CA ILE A 673 20.04 8.45 -14.51
C ILE A 673 20.88 7.19 -14.31
N GLY A 674 20.40 6.28 -13.47
CA GLY A 674 21.06 4.99 -13.30
C GLY A 674 20.14 4.00 -12.62
N GLY A 675 20.50 2.72 -12.70
CA GLY A 675 19.73 1.69 -12.01
C GLY A 675 20.55 0.70 -11.19
N SER A 676 19.96 0.20 -10.11
CA SER A 676 20.61 -0.67 -9.12
C SER A 676 21.80 0.07 -8.47
N ALA A 677 23.01 -0.50 -8.52
CA ALA A 677 24.25 0.19 -8.14
C ALA A 677 24.41 1.56 -8.83
N GLY A 678 23.94 1.70 -10.06
CA GLY A 678 23.93 2.99 -10.77
C GLY A 678 22.88 3.96 -10.24
N GLY A 679 21.74 3.47 -9.74
CA GLY A 679 20.72 4.30 -9.09
C GLY A 679 21.22 4.88 -7.77
N TYR A 680 21.89 4.03 -6.96
CA TYR A 680 22.65 4.48 -5.79
C TYR A 680 23.65 5.61 -6.14
N LEU A 681 24.44 5.43 -7.21
CA LEU A 681 25.41 6.43 -7.62
C LEU A 681 24.74 7.71 -8.14
N SER A 682 23.65 7.61 -8.88
CA SER A 682 22.84 8.76 -9.30
C SER A 682 22.34 9.59 -8.11
N LEU A 683 21.84 8.91 -7.06
CA LEU A 683 21.43 9.56 -5.82
C LEU A 683 22.63 10.21 -5.12
N MET A 684 23.76 9.51 -4.97
CA MET A 684 24.95 10.09 -4.34
C MET A 684 25.48 11.31 -5.12
N LEU A 685 25.34 11.35 -6.44
CA LEU A 685 25.70 12.54 -7.23
C LEU A 685 24.76 13.72 -7.00
N GLY A 686 23.46 13.47 -6.85
CA GLY A 686 22.46 14.49 -6.59
C GLY A 686 22.50 15.04 -5.17
N LEU A 687 22.63 14.15 -4.19
CA LEU A 687 22.46 14.45 -2.76
C LEU A 687 23.78 14.80 -2.06
N THR A 688 24.93 14.85 -2.78
CA THR A 688 26.22 15.21 -2.17
C THR A 688 26.90 16.38 -2.86
N GLY A 689 27.10 17.45 -2.11
CA GLY A 689 27.97 18.57 -2.47
C GLY A 689 29.43 18.40 -2.02
N PRO A 690 30.29 19.40 -2.28
CA PRO A 690 31.71 19.34 -1.90
C PRO A 690 31.97 19.07 -0.42
N ALA A 691 31.08 19.53 0.48
CA ALA A 691 31.19 19.36 1.92
C ALA A 691 31.12 17.89 2.38
N ALA A 692 30.55 16.99 1.56
CA ALA A 692 30.50 15.56 1.85
C ALA A 692 31.89 14.88 1.80
N GLY A 693 32.90 15.55 1.22
CA GLY A 693 34.25 15.00 1.11
C GLY A 693 34.37 13.85 0.10
N LEU A 694 33.43 13.79 -0.87
CA LEU A 694 33.34 12.73 -1.88
C LEU A 694 33.74 13.19 -3.30
N GLU A 695 34.35 14.37 -3.43
CA GLU A 695 34.84 14.89 -4.72
C GLU A 695 36.04 14.09 -5.26
N GLY A 696 36.87 13.55 -4.37
CA GLY A 696 38.05 12.74 -4.72
C GLY A 696 39.07 13.47 -5.60
N ASP A 697 39.62 12.77 -6.59
CA ASP A 697 40.60 13.34 -7.54
C ASP A 697 39.88 14.13 -8.64
N ILE A 698 40.05 15.45 -8.66
CA ILE A 698 39.34 16.37 -9.56
C ILE A 698 40.14 16.51 -10.86
N ARG A 699 39.69 15.84 -11.93
CA ARG A 699 40.38 15.85 -13.23
C ARG A 699 40.16 17.14 -14.04
N TYR A 700 39.07 17.86 -13.74
CA TYR A 700 38.66 19.08 -14.42
C TYR A 700 38.47 20.21 -13.39
N PRO A 701 39.54 20.91 -13.00
CA PRO A 701 39.50 21.88 -11.90
C PRO A 701 38.62 23.09 -12.25
N GLY A 702 37.94 23.63 -11.25
CA GLY A 702 37.05 24.79 -11.40
C GLY A 702 35.64 24.46 -11.91
N LEU A 703 35.40 23.23 -12.38
CA LEU A 703 34.07 22.80 -12.82
C LEU A 703 33.30 22.09 -11.70
N SER A 704 32.03 22.47 -11.55
CA SER A 704 31.11 21.85 -10.60
C SER A 704 30.83 20.39 -10.97
N SER A 705 30.49 19.56 -9.97
CA SER A 705 29.94 18.20 -10.15
C SER A 705 28.45 18.11 -9.81
N ARG A 706 27.78 19.22 -9.48
CA ARG A 706 26.34 19.20 -9.16
C ARG A 706 25.48 18.95 -10.40
N VAL A 707 24.37 18.25 -10.22
CA VAL A 707 23.34 17.99 -11.24
C VAL A 707 22.05 18.73 -10.90
N GLN A 708 21.17 18.88 -11.88
CA GLN A 708 19.90 19.60 -11.77
C GLN A 708 18.68 18.68 -11.71
N ALA A 709 18.84 17.38 -11.98
CA ALA A 709 17.76 16.40 -11.94
C ALA A 709 18.32 14.98 -11.78
N VAL A 710 17.68 14.15 -10.96
CA VAL A 710 18.10 12.77 -10.68
C VAL A 710 16.98 11.80 -11.02
N VAL A 711 17.31 10.74 -11.77
CA VAL A 711 16.43 9.58 -11.96
C VAL A 711 17.08 8.37 -11.30
N ASP A 712 16.49 7.91 -10.22
CA ASP A 712 16.84 6.66 -9.54
C ASP A 712 15.96 5.52 -10.04
N MET A 713 16.58 4.48 -10.60
CA MET A 713 15.92 3.23 -10.92
C MET A 713 16.35 2.17 -9.89
N TYR A 714 15.50 1.88 -8.90
CA TYR A 714 15.69 0.81 -7.91
C TYR A 714 17.08 0.80 -7.23
N GLY A 715 17.58 1.97 -6.83
CA GLY A 715 18.81 2.11 -6.03
C GLY A 715 18.61 1.66 -4.57
N ALA A 716 19.70 1.21 -3.94
CA ALA A 716 19.72 1.02 -2.48
C ALA A 716 19.95 2.37 -1.80
N VAL A 717 19.18 2.73 -0.76
CA VAL A 717 19.20 4.10 -0.19
C VAL A 717 19.57 4.14 1.29
N ASP A 718 19.22 3.08 2.03
CA ASP A 718 19.61 2.82 3.41
C ASP A 718 20.42 1.53 3.43
N LEU A 719 21.73 1.67 3.23
CA LEU A 719 22.64 0.51 3.22
C LEU A 719 22.69 -0.17 4.59
N PHE A 720 22.40 0.55 5.67
CA PHE A 720 22.52 0.05 7.04
C PHE A 720 21.35 -0.87 7.42
N ASN A 721 20.13 -0.54 6.98
CA ASN A 721 18.89 -1.26 7.35
C ASN A 721 18.19 -2.01 6.22
N ARG A 722 18.70 -1.97 4.98
CA ARG A 722 18.08 -2.69 3.84
C ARG A 722 17.95 -4.18 4.10
N GLN A 723 16.93 -4.78 3.50
CA GLN A 723 16.52 -6.15 3.80
C GLN A 723 16.72 -7.09 2.60
N GLU A 724 16.77 -8.38 2.90
CA GLU A 724 16.52 -9.44 1.94
C GLU A 724 15.03 -9.45 1.60
N THR A 725 14.72 -9.99 0.42
CA THR A 725 13.36 -10.15 -0.06
C THR A 725 13.05 -11.63 -0.27
N ASP A 726 11.78 -12.00 -0.17
CA ASP A 726 11.28 -13.29 -0.62
C ASP A 726 11.22 -13.38 -2.17
N PRO A 727 10.85 -14.53 -2.75
CA PRO A 727 10.74 -14.68 -4.21
C PRO A 727 9.71 -13.76 -4.90
N ASP A 728 8.79 -13.17 -4.13
CA ASP A 728 7.78 -12.23 -4.63
C ASP A 728 8.24 -10.76 -4.53
N GLY A 729 9.42 -10.50 -3.97
CA GLY A 729 9.99 -9.16 -3.78
C GLY A 729 9.59 -8.50 -2.45
N THR A 730 8.95 -9.23 -1.54
CA THR A 730 8.54 -8.70 -0.23
C THR A 730 9.72 -8.72 0.75
N PRO A 731 10.02 -7.63 1.47
CA PRO A 731 11.04 -7.63 2.51
C PRO A 731 10.75 -8.69 3.58
N ASN A 732 11.75 -9.51 3.93
CA ASN A 732 11.58 -10.65 4.85
C ASN A 732 12.07 -10.39 6.29
N GLY A 733 12.50 -9.16 6.60
CA GLY A 733 13.02 -8.80 7.93
C GLY A 733 14.51 -9.09 8.15
N LYS A 734 15.18 -9.83 7.26
CA LYS A 734 16.61 -10.15 7.40
C LYS A 734 17.47 -9.10 6.71
N ILE A 735 18.55 -8.65 7.36
CA ILE A 735 19.43 -7.61 6.83
C ILE A 735 20.24 -8.10 5.62
N LYS A 736 20.33 -7.26 4.59
CA LYS A 736 21.11 -7.52 3.38
C LYS A 736 22.43 -6.74 3.36
N GLU A 737 23.54 -7.42 3.63
CA GLU A 737 24.88 -6.83 3.49
C GLU A 737 25.45 -7.01 2.07
N GLY A 738 25.64 -8.27 1.63
CA GLY A 738 26.06 -8.59 0.26
C GLY A 738 27.36 -7.90 -0.19
N ASN A 739 27.39 -7.41 -1.43
CA ASN A 739 28.56 -6.72 -1.99
C ASN A 739 28.90 -5.39 -1.27
N THR A 740 27.99 -4.85 -0.46
CA THR A 740 28.21 -3.62 0.32
C THR A 740 29.41 -3.76 1.26
N VAL A 741 29.65 -4.95 1.81
CA VAL A 741 30.81 -5.24 2.67
C VAL A 741 32.12 -4.94 1.94
N ARG A 742 32.27 -5.44 0.71
CA ARG A 742 33.47 -5.20 -0.12
C ARG A 742 33.54 -3.78 -0.67
N PHE A 743 32.37 -3.21 -0.99
CA PHE A 743 32.27 -1.83 -1.48
C PHE A 743 32.79 -0.81 -0.46
N LEU A 744 32.43 -1.00 0.81
CA LEU A 744 32.77 -0.12 1.93
C LEU A 744 34.05 -0.52 2.67
N GLY A 745 34.48 -1.78 2.57
CA GLY A 745 35.71 -2.30 3.18
C GLY A 745 35.54 -2.90 4.57
N GLY A 746 34.34 -3.32 4.94
CA GLY A 746 34.03 -3.94 6.23
C GLY A 746 32.53 -4.16 6.42
N THR A 747 32.19 -5.03 7.36
CA THR A 747 30.80 -5.32 7.76
C THR A 747 30.16 -4.14 8.48
N ARG A 748 28.83 -4.16 8.61
CA ARG A 748 28.09 -3.09 9.30
C ARG A 748 28.53 -2.94 10.77
N ASP A 749 28.87 -4.04 11.42
CA ASP A 749 29.26 -4.04 12.83
C ASP A 749 30.72 -3.57 13.02
N GLU A 750 31.58 -3.76 12.02
CA GLU A 750 32.98 -3.29 12.04
C GLU A 750 33.12 -1.78 11.77
N ILE A 751 32.34 -1.26 10.81
CA ILE A 751 32.45 0.14 10.34
C ILE A 751 31.07 0.83 10.26
N PRO A 752 30.30 0.89 11.36
CA PRO A 752 28.90 1.32 11.34
C PRO A 752 28.71 2.75 10.82
N GLU A 753 29.63 3.65 11.16
CA GLU A 753 29.54 5.05 10.72
C GLU A 753 29.77 5.19 9.20
N ILE A 754 30.62 4.36 8.59
CA ILE A 754 30.81 4.36 7.13
C ILE A 754 29.54 3.86 6.43
N TRP A 755 28.90 2.82 6.94
CA TRP A 755 27.64 2.32 6.37
C TRP A 755 26.51 3.36 6.43
N LYS A 756 26.43 4.10 7.54
CA LYS A 756 25.47 5.20 7.68
C LYS A 756 25.78 6.34 6.71
N THR A 757 27.02 6.85 6.68
CA THR A 757 27.41 7.95 5.78
C THR A 757 27.33 7.55 4.30
N ALA A 758 27.54 6.28 3.98
CA ALA A 758 27.39 5.77 2.62
C ALA A 758 25.93 5.63 2.17
N SER A 759 24.95 5.78 3.07
CA SER A 759 23.53 5.70 2.72
C SER A 759 23.02 7.03 2.18
N PRO A 760 22.50 7.10 0.93
CA PRO A 760 21.89 8.31 0.35
C PRO A 760 20.90 9.01 1.27
N LEU A 761 20.14 8.25 2.07
CA LEU A 761 19.16 8.78 3.01
C LEU A 761 19.74 9.81 4.00
N THR A 762 21.01 9.64 4.38
CA THR A 762 21.69 10.52 5.35
C THR A 762 22.29 11.78 4.73
N GLN A 763 22.24 11.89 3.41
CA GLN A 763 22.85 13.00 2.65
C GLN A 763 21.83 14.08 2.26
N ILE A 764 20.53 13.79 2.41
CA ILE A 764 19.45 14.65 1.91
C ILE A 764 19.50 16.04 2.56
N SER A 765 19.38 17.06 1.72
CA SER A 765 19.38 18.47 2.07
C SER A 765 18.35 19.25 1.24
N ALA A 766 17.90 20.41 1.73
CA ALA A 766 16.86 21.19 1.07
C ALA A 766 17.30 21.83 -0.26
N ASP A 767 18.60 21.89 -0.57
CA ASP A 767 19.13 22.37 -1.85
C ASP A 767 19.39 21.25 -2.87
N ASP A 768 18.99 20.02 -2.57
CA ASP A 768 19.12 18.88 -3.48
C ASP A 768 18.21 19.02 -4.73
N PRO A 769 18.64 18.47 -5.88
CA PRO A 769 17.83 18.49 -7.10
C PRO A 769 16.58 17.61 -6.97
N PRO A 770 15.55 17.84 -7.81
CA PRO A 770 14.39 16.97 -7.88
C PRO A 770 14.77 15.53 -8.23
N VAL A 771 14.00 14.56 -7.71
CA VAL A 771 14.26 13.12 -7.87
C VAL A 771 13.04 12.37 -8.42
N LEU A 772 13.20 11.71 -9.55
CA LEU A 772 12.26 10.69 -10.05
C LEU A 772 12.73 9.31 -9.60
N ILE A 773 11.86 8.55 -8.95
CA ILE A 773 12.16 7.23 -8.38
C ILE A 773 11.29 6.19 -9.08
N LEU A 774 11.90 5.20 -9.72
CA LEU A 774 11.23 4.09 -10.41
C LEU A 774 11.65 2.76 -9.77
N HIS A 775 10.71 1.97 -9.26
CA HIS A 775 11.03 0.70 -8.59
C HIS A 775 10.01 -0.39 -8.93
N GLY A 776 10.47 -1.60 -9.27
CA GLY A 776 9.59 -2.74 -9.55
C GLY A 776 9.13 -3.48 -8.29
N LEU A 777 7.84 -3.76 -8.15
CA LEU A 777 7.32 -4.41 -6.93
C LEU A 777 7.75 -5.88 -6.77
N ARG A 778 8.24 -6.54 -7.84
CA ARG A 778 8.81 -7.89 -7.79
C ARG A 778 10.35 -7.87 -7.71
N ASP A 779 10.94 -6.76 -7.28
CA ASP A 779 12.39 -6.67 -7.11
C ASP A 779 12.85 -7.60 -5.97
N THR A 780 13.58 -8.66 -6.33
CA THR A 780 14.13 -9.64 -5.38
C THR A 780 15.58 -9.34 -4.95
N THR A 781 16.11 -8.18 -5.34
CA THR A 781 17.50 -7.77 -5.11
C THR A 781 17.59 -6.55 -4.22
N VAL A 782 16.74 -5.54 -4.43
CA VAL A 782 16.60 -4.35 -3.59
C VAL A 782 15.15 -4.30 -3.13
N ASP A 783 14.93 -4.19 -1.82
CA ASP A 783 13.57 -4.08 -1.32
C ASP A 783 12.92 -2.76 -1.76
N TYR A 784 11.70 -2.80 -2.29
CA TYR A 784 11.00 -1.59 -2.77
C TYR A 784 10.73 -0.57 -1.66
N ASN A 785 10.79 -1.01 -0.40
CA ASN A 785 10.65 -0.13 0.76
C ASN A 785 11.78 0.91 0.82
N GLN A 786 12.95 0.63 0.23
CA GLN A 786 14.02 1.64 0.01
C GLN A 786 13.47 2.88 -0.69
N SER A 787 12.73 2.72 -1.78
CA SER A 787 12.21 3.84 -2.56
C SER A 787 11.08 4.58 -1.85
N ILE A 788 10.26 3.88 -1.06
CA ILE A 788 9.23 4.51 -0.21
C ILE A 788 9.89 5.40 0.85
N VAL A 789 10.90 4.88 1.55
CA VAL A 789 11.63 5.61 2.60
C VAL A 789 12.37 6.82 2.02
N LEU A 790 12.98 6.68 0.83
CA LEU A 790 13.60 7.80 0.12
C LEU A 790 12.59 8.92 -0.18
N ALA A 791 11.44 8.58 -0.77
CA ALA A 791 10.41 9.57 -1.13
C ALA A 791 9.88 10.32 0.11
N ASP A 792 9.67 9.61 1.21
CA ASP A 792 9.25 10.21 2.50
C ASP A 792 10.30 11.20 3.04
N HIS A 793 11.59 10.85 3.00
CA HIS A 793 12.65 11.74 3.50
C HIS A 793 12.88 12.96 2.60
N LEU A 794 12.84 12.77 1.27
CA LEU A 794 12.92 13.89 0.31
C LEU A 794 11.75 14.87 0.54
N SER A 795 10.53 14.34 0.69
CA SER A 795 9.34 15.16 0.94
C SER A 795 9.44 15.93 2.26
N ARG A 796 9.95 15.32 3.33
CA ARG A 796 10.18 15.99 4.62
C ARG A 796 11.24 17.09 4.54
N ALA A 797 12.25 16.92 3.70
CA ALA A 797 13.28 17.93 3.45
C ALA A 797 12.83 19.05 2.49
N GLY A 798 11.63 18.96 1.92
CA GLY A 798 11.11 19.90 0.92
C GLY A 798 11.68 19.70 -0.48
N VAL A 799 12.33 18.56 -0.75
CA VAL A 799 12.89 18.21 -2.05
C VAL A 799 11.80 17.60 -2.92
N GLN A 800 11.58 18.18 -4.11
CA GLN A 800 10.58 17.69 -5.05
C GLN A 800 10.93 16.27 -5.51
N ASN A 801 9.98 15.34 -5.39
CA ASN A 801 10.18 13.96 -5.77
C ASN A 801 8.91 13.30 -6.28
N HIS A 802 9.08 12.27 -7.13
CA HIS A 802 7.99 11.47 -7.66
C HIS A 802 8.37 9.99 -7.63
N LEU A 803 7.58 9.18 -6.92
CA LEU A 803 7.78 7.74 -6.79
C LEU A 803 6.79 6.97 -7.67
N TYR A 804 7.30 6.05 -8.48
CA TYR A 804 6.51 5.08 -9.21
C TYR A 804 6.92 3.67 -8.80
N LEU A 805 6.01 3.00 -8.09
CA LEU A 805 6.09 1.56 -7.83
C LEU A 805 5.41 0.83 -8.98
N LEU A 806 6.17 0.03 -9.71
CA LEU A 806 5.77 -0.57 -10.98
C LEU A 806 5.39 -2.04 -10.75
N GLU A 807 4.11 -2.34 -10.97
CA GLU A 807 3.58 -3.69 -10.83
C GLU A 807 4.28 -4.68 -11.79
N ASP A 808 4.41 -5.93 -11.33
CA ASP A 808 4.98 -7.06 -12.07
C ASP A 808 6.45 -6.95 -12.51
N LEU A 809 7.10 -5.79 -12.35
CA LEU A 809 8.51 -5.61 -12.71
C LEU A 809 9.44 -6.08 -11.60
N GLY A 810 10.49 -6.81 -12.00
CA GLY A 810 11.60 -7.20 -11.13
C GLY A 810 12.72 -6.17 -11.07
N HIS A 811 13.93 -6.61 -10.66
CA HIS A 811 15.08 -5.73 -10.40
C HIS A 811 15.64 -5.01 -11.62
N THR A 812 15.41 -5.47 -12.85
CA THR A 812 16.00 -4.83 -14.03
C THR A 812 14.97 -4.72 -15.14
N PHE A 813 14.80 -3.50 -15.63
CA PHE A 813 13.92 -3.18 -16.75
C PHE A 813 14.50 -2.04 -17.61
N SER A 814 14.11 -2.01 -18.88
CA SER A 814 14.38 -0.91 -19.81
C SER A 814 13.31 0.18 -19.67
N LEU A 815 13.44 1.31 -20.39
CA LEU A 815 12.37 2.32 -20.41
C LEU A 815 11.26 1.96 -21.40
N GLN A 816 11.61 1.40 -22.56
CA GLN A 816 10.64 1.09 -23.61
C GLN A 816 10.15 -0.35 -23.58
N TYR A 817 8.87 -0.51 -23.94
CA TYR A 817 8.27 -1.80 -24.26
C TYR A 817 8.94 -2.42 -25.49
N ASP A 818 9.48 -3.63 -25.33
CA ASP A 818 9.94 -4.46 -26.45
C ASP A 818 8.86 -5.51 -26.70
N VAL A 819 8.18 -5.46 -27.86
CA VAL A 819 7.11 -6.40 -28.23
C VAL A 819 7.53 -7.88 -28.15
N ASN A 820 8.84 -8.15 -28.17
CA ASN A 820 9.40 -9.50 -28.04
C ASN A 820 9.77 -9.84 -26.58
N ASN A 821 9.93 -8.83 -25.71
CA ASN A 821 10.22 -8.97 -24.29
C ASN A 821 9.06 -8.41 -23.45
N LYS A 822 8.11 -9.29 -23.10
CA LYS A 822 6.82 -8.98 -22.44
C LYS A 822 6.93 -8.48 -20.98
N GLU A 823 8.08 -7.98 -20.56
CA GLU A 823 8.32 -7.54 -19.17
C GLU A 823 7.58 -6.25 -18.84
N LEU A 824 7.55 -5.27 -19.74
CA LEU A 824 6.92 -3.97 -19.51
C LEU A 824 5.47 -3.96 -20.01
N LYS A 825 4.52 -3.55 -19.17
CA LYS A 825 3.13 -3.32 -19.62
C LYS A 825 2.92 -1.91 -20.18
N GLN A 826 3.85 -1.00 -19.91
CA GLN A 826 3.78 0.42 -20.22
C GLN A 826 5.18 0.96 -20.54
N ASP A 827 5.24 2.01 -21.36
CA ASP A 827 6.48 2.67 -21.73
C ASP A 827 6.83 3.76 -20.71
N LEU A 828 7.92 3.54 -19.98
CA LEU A 828 8.40 4.42 -18.91
C LEU A 828 9.19 5.62 -19.45
N SER A 829 9.53 5.65 -20.75
CA SER A 829 10.30 6.75 -21.33
C SER A 829 9.56 8.08 -21.25
N ILE A 830 8.22 8.08 -21.24
CA ILE A 830 7.41 9.29 -20.99
C ILE A 830 7.75 9.93 -19.66
N LEU A 831 7.80 9.15 -18.58
CA LEU A 831 8.04 9.69 -17.24
C LEU A 831 9.43 10.33 -17.17
N VAL A 832 10.43 9.64 -17.72
CA VAL A 832 11.82 10.13 -17.74
C VAL A 832 11.97 11.36 -18.63
N LEU A 833 11.38 11.36 -19.82
CA LEU A 833 11.42 12.49 -20.76
C LEU A 833 10.68 13.70 -20.20
N ASP A 834 9.50 13.53 -19.62
CA ASP A 834 8.75 14.63 -19.03
C ASP A 834 9.48 15.25 -17.85
N PHE A 835 10.05 14.40 -16.98
CA PHE A 835 10.86 14.83 -15.86
C PHE A 835 12.08 15.65 -16.34
N PHE A 836 12.88 15.12 -17.25
CA PHE A 836 14.05 15.85 -17.75
C PHE A 836 13.67 17.06 -18.59
N ASN A 837 12.57 17.03 -19.35
CA ASN A 837 12.11 18.20 -20.10
C ASN A 837 11.71 19.31 -19.14
N HIS A 838 11.04 18.98 -18.03
CA HIS A 838 10.58 19.97 -17.07
C HIS A 838 11.73 20.67 -16.32
N PHE A 839 12.79 19.93 -15.95
CA PHE A 839 13.87 20.49 -15.13
C PHE A 839 15.09 20.96 -15.94
N LEU A 840 15.36 20.34 -17.10
CA LEU A 840 16.57 20.60 -17.87
C LEU A 840 16.34 21.47 -19.12
N LYS A 841 15.10 21.60 -19.62
CA LYS A 841 14.73 22.50 -20.71
C LYS A 841 13.86 23.63 -20.18
#